data_AF-A0A5C6E915-F1
#
_entry.id   AF-A0A5C6E915-F1
#
_cell.length_a   1.000
_cell.length_b   1.000
_cell.length_c   1.000
_cell.angle_alpha   90.00
_cell.angle_beta   90.00
_cell.angle_gamma   90.00
#
_symmetry.space_group_name_H-M   'P 1'
#
loop_
_entity.id
_entity.type
_entity.pdbx_description
1 polymer ?
#
loop_
_entity_poly.entity_id
_entity_poly.type
_entity_poly.pdbx_seq_one_letter_code
_entity_poly.pdbx_strand_id
1 'polypeptide(L)'
;MKRMVILAMALWVGQSAVAQVEPTWESMADNYEVPEWFLDGKLGVWFHWGIPSAIDEDRPNDDSHYGRRMYGLKEYWSPKGAKEDLDRTAALTQWHTERYGHPSEFGYEKLIPMFKAEKWDPDALVKFCKDNGAHFIMPVACHHDNFDMYDSSHSWNSVDMGPKRDTLKEWKAAAQKHGLKFGVSTHLYWSPKFFSAARKYQKRGTPGWEFFNMDYDPAKYASQDRWNEHWYKRCWEIIEKYDPDWFNNDCPYPNERTGKSLGLQLFSSYLNRDRAENGGSQTVVFSAKGGKDKRAYTPNVERGGSADIQAQPWMWATDLSGNWFYRKDAVNKMSIPVMVGNAVDAISKNGVVMLNIALKGDGTIPANQAAYLTAFGDFLKTSGEGIYGTRPWTVFGEGPTVINEGRQQENLENFVPQDIRFTVKGDALYAFVLARPTEDIVIKTLAKGGVYADEVGAVELLGSDETLAWTRSAEALTISLPKTLPDDLVIGFRITSVRAQKRAARYPAFSWDTVPVAFHFGNSPALLTEAEAKFVATRSNFICLEKGHASGQFKDTETGIEMEARQLKALNPDMKVIFYWNAFLDYPMFQAHQEYQQHPEWWLKTVDGQVDIKPNTRLEMKRYDLSNPEFRDWWAGVARKAVVEGSCDGVFMDAFPQVASPDNIPLWGQEKYDAIQQGLKEIIWETRQKIGEDKLIVYNGIRSTPTWQVGYDYPEHTDAAMIEHFGHFNSGSKECMLKDILEMERACKNGRIVVFKGWSGFTFIDGAFMRKSLAEKQEIARKSITFPLAAFLVGAQENSYFIYNWGYRMEMGCLEWYPEFDKPLGEPLGDMVREGWTLRREFEHASVWVDLESKDAKIIWQKQRGGK
;
A
#
# COMPACT_ATOMS: atom_id res chain seq x y z
N MET A 1 38.69 -41.71 35.68
CA MET A 1 38.72 -41.27 34.27
C MET A 1 37.79 -42.12 33.42
N LYS A 2 36.54 -41.70 33.23
CA LYS A 2 35.67 -42.12 32.12
C LYS A 2 34.81 -40.92 31.74
N ARG A 3 34.94 -40.49 30.48
CA ARG A 3 34.25 -39.34 29.87
C ARG A 3 32.76 -39.68 29.69
N MET A 4 31.87 -38.84 30.21
CA MET A 4 30.46 -38.82 29.80
C MET A 4 30.32 -37.81 28.66
N VAL A 5 29.88 -38.31 27.52
CA VAL A 5 29.50 -37.53 26.34
C VAL A 5 28.14 -36.90 26.62
N ILE A 6 28.08 -35.55 26.63
CA ILE A 6 26.81 -34.82 26.59
C ILE A 6 26.51 -34.57 25.11
N LEU A 7 25.46 -35.23 24.61
CA LEU A 7 24.89 -34.98 23.29
C LEU A 7 24.13 -33.65 23.36
N ALA A 8 24.65 -32.60 22.73
CA ALA A 8 23.91 -31.38 22.49
C ALA A 8 22.95 -31.64 21.31
N MET A 9 21.66 -31.82 21.58
CA MET A 9 20.63 -31.69 20.55
C MET A 9 20.49 -30.20 20.23
N ALA A 10 21.09 -29.77 19.12
CA ALA A 10 20.76 -28.51 18.49
C ALA A 10 19.32 -28.63 17.95
N LEU A 11 18.37 -28.01 18.65
CA LEU A 11 17.04 -27.73 18.11
C LEU A 11 17.23 -26.72 16.97
N TRP A 12 17.32 -27.24 15.74
CA TRP A 12 17.10 -26.44 14.55
C TRP A 12 15.66 -25.92 14.62
N VAL A 13 15.53 -24.62 14.89
CA VAL A 13 14.29 -23.89 14.62
C VAL A 13 14.12 -23.95 13.11
N GLY A 14 13.23 -24.81 12.63
CA GLY A 14 12.82 -24.80 11.24
C GLY A 14 12.14 -23.46 10.96
N GLN A 15 12.86 -22.52 10.37
CA GLN A 15 12.21 -21.54 9.50
C GLN A 15 11.43 -22.36 8.49
N SER A 16 10.11 -22.19 8.43
CA SER A 16 9.30 -22.66 7.32
C SER A 16 9.93 -22.07 6.05
N ALA A 17 10.64 -22.90 5.29
CA ALA A 17 11.25 -22.47 4.04
C ALA A 17 10.13 -21.95 3.15
N VAL A 18 10.24 -20.68 2.74
CA VAL A 18 9.33 -20.10 1.73
C VAL A 18 9.43 -20.99 0.50
N ALA A 19 8.28 -21.47 0.00
CA ALA A 19 8.26 -22.33 -1.17
C ALA A 19 8.91 -21.60 -2.35
N GLN A 20 9.90 -22.25 -2.97
CA GLN A 20 10.65 -21.67 -4.08
C GLN A 20 9.74 -21.56 -5.31
N VAL A 21 9.74 -20.39 -5.96
CA VAL A 21 9.04 -20.16 -7.22
C VAL A 21 9.88 -20.71 -8.37
N GLU A 22 9.32 -21.65 -9.12
CA GLU A 22 9.98 -22.28 -10.25
C GLU A 22 9.88 -21.41 -11.51
N PRO A 23 10.83 -21.51 -12.47
CA PRO A 23 10.85 -20.69 -13.69
C PRO A 23 9.86 -21.19 -14.75
N THR A 24 8.60 -21.39 -14.35
CA THR A 24 7.48 -21.78 -15.22
C THR A 24 6.34 -20.78 -15.11
N TRP A 25 5.52 -20.67 -16.16
CA TRP A 25 4.36 -19.77 -16.15
C TRP A 25 3.35 -20.14 -15.06
N GLU A 26 3.12 -21.43 -14.84
CA GLU A 26 2.21 -21.95 -13.83
C GLU A 26 2.69 -21.58 -12.42
N SER A 27 3.96 -21.88 -12.10
CA SER A 27 4.51 -21.55 -10.78
C SER A 27 4.51 -20.03 -10.54
N MET A 28 4.90 -19.22 -11.54
CA MET A 28 4.82 -17.77 -11.41
C MET A 28 3.38 -17.27 -11.26
N ALA A 29 2.41 -17.82 -11.99
CA ALA A 29 1.01 -17.41 -11.88
C ALA A 29 0.38 -17.74 -10.53
N ASP A 30 0.78 -18.85 -9.92
CA ASP A 30 0.30 -19.27 -8.59
C ASP A 30 1.01 -18.52 -7.44
N ASN A 31 2.10 -17.79 -7.74
CA ASN A 31 2.95 -17.17 -6.74
C ASN A 31 3.21 -15.68 -6.94
N TYR A 32 2.82 -15.05 -8.05
CA TYR A 32 3.04 -13.61 -8.25
C TYR A 32 1.83 -12.82 -7.80
N GLU A 33 2.05 -11.85 -6.93
CA GLU A 33 1.04 -10.91 -6.45
C GLU A 33 1.52 -9.49 -6.73
N VAL A 34 0.62 -8.58 -7.11
CA VAL A 34 1.02 -7.18 -7.31
C VAL A 34 1.02 -6.47 -5.95
N PRO A 35 2.15 -5.92 -5.46
CA PRO A 35 2.20 -5.26 -4.17
C PRO A 35 1.22 -4.07 -4.05
N GLU A 36 0.62 -3.91 -2.87
CA GLU A 36 -0.37 -2.86 -2.60
C GLU A 36 0.17 -1.44 -2.86
N TRP A 37 1.46 -1.17 -2.57
CA TRP A 37 2.05 0.15 -2.83
C TRP A 37 1.96 0.56 -4.31
N PHE A 38 2.01 -0.40 -5.23
CA PHE A 38 1.90 -0.17 -6.67
C PHE A 38 0.46 0.13 -7.07
N LEU A 39 -0.47 -0.64 -6.52
CA LEU A 39 -1.91 -0.45 -6.73
C LEU A 39 -2.40 0.85 -6.12
N ASP A 40 -1.85 1.28 -4.99
CA ASP A 40 -2.29 2.47 -4.28
C ASP A 40 -1.69 3.74 -4.87
N GLY A 41 -0.45 3.69 -5.37
CA GLY A 41 0.26 4.86 -5.86
C GLY A 41 -0.20 5.38 -7.23
N LYS A 42 -0.84 4.54 -8.07
CA LYS A 42 -1.52 4.85 -9.37
C LYS A 42 -0.73 5.55 -10.48
N LEU A 43 0.22 6.43 -10.19
CA LEU A 43 0.89 7.30 -11.14
C LEU A 43 2.41 7.24 -10.95
N GLY A 44 3.14 7.01 -12.04
CA GLY A 44 4.58 7.16 -12.08
C GLY A 44 5.09 7.80 -13.37
N VAL A 45 6.39 8.10 -13.38
CA VAL A 45 7.08 8.77 -14.49
C VAL A 45 8.20 7.90 -15.03
N TRP A 46 8.20 7.69 -16.34
CA TRP A 46 9.23 6.94 -17.06
C TRP A 46 10.18 7.91 -17.76
N PHE A 47 11.47 7.63 -17.79
CA PHE A 47 12.46 8.45 -18.48
C PHE A 47 13.22 7.68 -19.55
N HIS A 48 12.81 7.84 -20.80
CA HIS A 48 13.65 7.51 -21.96
C HIS A 48 14.66 8.64 -22.19
N TRP A 49 15.86 8.43 -21.66
CA TRP A 49 16.96 9.38 -21.71
C TRP A 49 18.30 8.64 -21.88
N GLY A 50 19.17 9.18 -22.74
CA GLY A 50 20.43 8.55 -23.12
C GLY A 50 21.01 9.23 -24.35
N ILE A 51 21.89 8.54 -25.08
CA ILE A 51 22.53 9.06 -26.31
C ILE A 51 21.52 9.70 -27.28
N PRO A 52 20.35 9.11 -27.57
CA PRO A 52 19.39 9.70 -28.51
C PRO A 52 18.89 11.11 -28.11
N SER A 53 18.88 11.43 -26.82
CA SER A 53 18.47 12.74 -26.31
C SER A 53 19.50 13.84 -26.57
N ALA A 54 20.77 13.49 -26.81
CA ALA A 54 21.86 14.42 -27.06
C ALA A 54 22.16 14.66 -28.55
N ILE A 55 21.47 13.94 -29.43
CA ILE A 55 21.53 14.18 -30.87
C ILE A 55 20.82 15.50 -31.16
N ASP A 56 21.37 16.29 -32.09
CA ASP A 56 20.79 17.60 -32.44
C ASP A 56 19.26 17.54 -32.60
N GLU A 57 18.62 18.48 -31.91
CA GLU A 57 17.19 18.45 -31.59
C GLU A 57 16.27 18.69 -32.79
N ASP A 58 16.83 19.18 -33.90
CA ASP A 58 16.19 19.49 -35.19
C ASP A 58 16.15 18.29 -36.16
N ARG A 59 16.59 17.12 -35.71
CA ARG A 59 16.60 15.91 -36.54
C ARG A 59 15.19 15.50 -37.01
N PRO A 60 15.07 14.94 -38.24
CA PRO A 60 13.82 14.34 -38.71
C PRO A 60 13.26 13.28 -37.76
N ASN A 61 11.97 12.95 -37.91
CA ASN A 61 11.31 11.96 -37.06
C ASN A 61 12.06 10.63 -37.06
N ASP A 62 12.48 10.17 -35.90
CA ASP A 62 13.26 8.94 -35.70
C ASP A 62 12.49 7.82 -35.02
N ASP A 63 11.24 8.08 -34.60
CA ASP A 63 10.46 7.13 -33.83
C ASP A 63 11.15 6.64 -32.54
N SER A 64 12.05 7.45 -31.97
CA SER A 64 12.92 7.02 -30.84
C SER A 64 13.95 5.94 -31.20
N HIS A 65 14.21 5.75 -32.50
CA HIS A 65 15.04 4.68 -33.04
C HIS A 65 16.17 5.21 -33.95
N TYR A 66 16.77 6.34 -33.61
CA TYR A 66 17.80 6.98 -34.43
C TYR A 66 18.95 6.02 -34.79
N GLY A 67 19.52 5.33 -33.79
CA GLY A 67 20.69 4.48 -33.97
C GLY A 67 20.54 3.37 -35.02
N ARG A 68 19.33 2.82 -35.22
CA ARG A 68 19.09 1.84 -36.29
C ARG A 68 18.81 2.45 -37.65
N ARG A 69 18.33 3.70 -37.69
CA ARG A 69 17.87 4.38 -38.92
C ARG A 69 18.97 5.13 -39.64
N MET A 70 19.98 5.63 -38.92
CA MET A 70 21.05 6.45 -39.52
C MET A 70 21.96 5.71 -40.52
N TYR A 71 21.92 4.37 -40.57
CA TYR A 71 22.83 3.56 -41.40
C TYR A 71 22.29 3.20 -42.79
N GLY A 72 21.17 3.77 -43.23
CA GLY A 72 20.61 3.56 -44.57
C GLY A 72 19.80 2.28 -44.76
N LEU A 73 19.21 2.15 -45.95
CA LEU A 73 18.20 1.11 -46.26
C LEU A 73 18.78 -0.28 -46.52
N LYS A 74 20.05 -0.39 -46.93
CA LYS A 74 20.67 -1.68 -47.17
C LYS A 74 20.85 -2.43 -45.84
N GLU A 75 20.34 -3.67 -45.77
CA GLU A 75 20.31 -4.53 -44.56
C GLU A 75 19.47 -3.97 -43.41
N TYR A 76 18.71 -2.90 -43.66
CA TYR A 76 17.72 -2.40 -42.72
C TYR A 76 16.52 -3.33 -42.69
N TRP A 77 16.18 -3.82 -41.50
CA TRP A 77 14.94 -4.57 -41.29
C TRP A 77 13.80 -3.57 -41.05
N SER A 78 12.78 -3.58 -41.89
CA SER A 78 11.54 -2.80 -41.70
C SER A 78 10.39 -3.73 -41.28
N PRO A 79 9.65 -3.43 -40.19
CA PRO A 79 8.41 -4.13 -39.89
C PRO A 79 7.42 -4.03 -41.07
N LYS A 80 7.06 -5.18 -41.67
CA LYS A 80 6.13 -5.30 -42.82
C LYS A 80 6.50 -4.52 -44.09
N GLY A 81 7.75 -4.03 -44.22
CA GLY A 81 8.17 -3.25 -45.39
C GLY A 81 7.40 -1.94 -45.57
N ALA A 82 6.95 -1.33 -44.47
CA ALA A 82 6.12 -0.13 -44.51
C ALA A 82 6.87 1.03 -45.18
N LYS A 83 6.28 1.60 -46.24
CA LYS A 83 6.88 2.70 -47.00
C LYS A 83 7.30 3.88 -46.10
N GLU A 84 6.46 4.25 -45.14
CA GLU A 84 6.75 5.33 -44.19
C GLU A 84 8.01 5.07 -43.35
N ASP A 85 8.24 3.82 -42.95
CA ASP A 85 9.40 3.43 -42.16
C ASP A 85 10.70 3.51 -43.00
N LEU A 86 10.62 3.15 -44.28
CA LEU A 86 11.73 3.27 -45.23
C LEU A 86 12.03 4.73 -45.57
N ASP A 87 11.02 5.54 -45.90
CA ASP A 87 11.18 6.96 -46.22
C ASP A 87 11.81 7.72 -45.05
N ARG A 88 11.35 7.44 -43.82
CA ARG A 88 11.92 7.98 -42.58
C ARG A 88 13.39 7.62 -42.41
N THR A 89 13.73 6.36 -42.67
CA THR A 89 15.10 5.85 -42.57
C THR A 89 16.02 6.51 -43.60
N ALA A 90 15.55 6.70 -44.84
CA ALA A 90 16.30 7.40 -45.87
C ALA A 90 16.55 8.87 -45.49
N ALA A 91 15.51 9.58 -45.04
CA ALA A 91 15.62 10.98 -44.60
C ALA A 91 16.62 11.15 -43.46
N LEU A 92 16.57 10.27 -42.45
CA LEU A 92 17.51 10.31 -41.33
C LEU A 92 18.95 9.97 -41.71
N THR A 93 19.13 9.03 -42.64
CA THR A 93 20.47 8.68 -43.13
C THR A 93 21.09 9.86 -43.89
N GLN A 94 20.31 10.51 -44.75
CA GLN A 94 20.75 11.71 -45.46
C GLN A 94 21.10 12.81 -44.47
N TRP A 95 20.20 13.11 -43.54
CA TRP A 95 20.41 14.15 -42.52
C TRP A 95 21.65 13.86 -41.67
N HIS A 96 21.86 12.62 -41.22
CA HIS A 96 23.07 12.25 -40.49
C HIS A 96 24.33 12.48 -41.33
N THR A 97 24.30 12.07 -42.61
CA THR A 97 25.42 12.22 -43.53
C THR A 97 25.79 13.68 -43.75
N GLU A 98 24.78 14.55 -43.91
CA GLU A 98 24.98 15.99 -44.08
C GLU A 98 25.44 16.68 -42.79
N ARG A 99 24.96 16.23 -41.63
CA ARG A 99 25.21 16.88 -40.34
C ARG A 99 26.54 16.46 -39.69
N TYR A 100 26.84 15.16 -39.70
CA TYR A 100 27.98 14.59 -38.97
C TYR A 100 29.01 13.91 -39.88
N GLY A 101 28.62 13.53 -41.10
CA GLY A 101 29.43 12.76 -42.04
C GLY A 101 28.86 11.38 -42.33
N HIS A 102 29.41 10.70 -43.34
CA HIS A 102 28.89 9.41 -43.78
C HIS A 102 28.95 8.37 -42.63
N PRO A 103 27.92 7.50 -42.44
CA PRO A 103 27.85 6.57 -41.30
C PRO A 103 29.01 5.56 -41.16
N SER A 104 29.85 5.40 -42.18
CA SER A 104 31.09 4.59 -42.11
C SER A 104 32.26 5.32 -41.45
N GLU A 105 32.20 6.65 -41.38
CA GLU A 105 33.23 7.52 -40.80
C GLU A 105 32.74 8.07 -39.45
N PHE A 106 31.47 8.45 -39.37
CA PHE A 106 30.80 8.90 -38.16
C PHE A 106 29.69 7.91 -37.78
N GLY A 107 30.04 6.87 -37.04
CA GLY A 107 29.07 5.90 -36.51
C GLY A 107 28.34 6.39 -35.26
N TYR A 108 27.30 5.67 -34.84
CA TYR A 108 26.50 5.98 -33.65
C TYR A 108 27.35 6.07 -32.37
N GLU A 109 28.42 5.27 -32.26
CA GLU A 109 29.36 5.30 -31.13
C GLU A 109 30.07 6.66 -30.97
N LYS A 110 30.16 7.45 -32.06
CA LYS A 110 30.75 8.79 -32.04
C LYS A 110 29.84 9.85 -31.43
N LEU A 111 28.56 9.53 -31.20
CA LEU A 111 27.61 10.41 -30.52
C LEU A 111 27.73 10.33 -28.99
N ILE A 112 28.36 9.28 -28.44
CA ILE A 112 28.48 9.09 -26.99
C ILE A 112 29.13 10.29 -26.27
N PRO A 113 30.24 10.88 -26.77
CA PRO A 113 30.85 12.04 -26.11
C PRO A 113 29.97 13.31 -26.12
N MET A 114 28.92 13.35 -26.94
CA MET A 114 27.97 14.47 -26.98
C MET A 114 26.94 14.37 -25.84
N PHE A 115 26.70 13.18 -25.31
CA PHE A 115 25.81 12.98 -24.17
C PHE A 115 26.53 13.27 -22.86
N LYS A 116 26.44 14.52 -22.39
CA LYS A 116 27.19 15.00 -21.22
C LYS A 116 26.36 15.22 -19.95
N ALA A 117 25.03 15.35 -20.08
CA ALA A 117 24.13 15.59 -18.93
C ALA A 117 24.51 16.81 -18.06
N GLU A 118 24.97 17.90 -18.68
CA GLU A 118 25.62 19.04 -18.00
C GLU A 118 24.72 19.77 -16.98
N LYS A 119 23.40 19.65 -17.10
CA LYS A 119 22.41 20.26 -16.21
C LYS A 119 21.48 19.22 -15.58
N TRP A 120 21.86 17.94 -15.63
CA TRP A 120 21.01 16.88 -15.11
C TRP A 120 21.06 16.87 -13.59
N ASP A 121 19.91 17.15 -12.98
CA ASP A 121 19.68 17.15 -11.54
C ASP A 121 18.55 16.16 -11.20
N PRO A 122 18.88 14.92 -10.83
CA PRO A 122 17.87 13.93 -10.45
C PRO A 122 17.08 14.34 -9.21
N ASP A 123 17.67 15.08 -8.27
CA ASP A 123 16.97 15.52 -7.06
C ASP A 123 15.82 16.46 -7.41
N ALA A 124 16.09 17.48 -8.23
CA ALA A 124 15.09 18.42 -8.70
C ALA A 124 14.01 17.75 -9.56
N LEU A 125 14.40 16.81 -10.43
CA LEU A 125 13.47 16.08 -11.31
C LEU A 125 12.53 15.17 -10.51
N VAL A 126 13.06 14.38 -9.58
CA VAL A 126 12.22 13.50 -8.73
C VAL A 126 11.31 14.34 -7.85
N LYS A 127 11.81 15.43 -7.27
CA LYS A 127 10.97 16.35 -6.50
C LYS A 127 9.84 16.91 -7.35
N PHE A 128 10.13 17.37 -8.56
CA PHE A 128 9.10 17.85 -9.49
C PHE A 128 8.05 16.77 -9.76
N CYS A 129 8.46 15.51 -10.00
CA CYS A 129 7.51 14.42 -10.18
C CYS A 129 6.64 14.19 -8.94
N LYS A 130 7.22 14.18 -7.75
CA LYS A 130 6.49 14.03 -6.48
C LYS A 130 5.50 15.16 -6.23
N ASP A 131 5.93 16.40 -6.41
CA ASP A 131 5.10 17.59 -6.25
C ASP A 131 3.88 17.59 -7.20
N ASN A 132 3.96 16.83 -8.30
CA ASN A 132 2.89 16.63 -9.27
C ASN A 132 2.24 15.24 -9.20
N GLY A 133 2.34 14.56 -8.05
CA GLY A 133 1.55 13.37 -7.73
C GLY A 133 2.14 12.02 -8.15
N ALA A 134 3.36 11.95 -8.67
CA ALA A 134 3.98 10.65 -8.93
C ALA A 134 4.42 9.96 -7.63
N HIS A 135 4.19 8.65 -7.58
CA HIS A 135 4.63 7.77 -6.49
C HIS A 135 5.82 6.89 -6.93
N PHE A 136 6.10 6.82 -8.23
CA PHE A 136 7.13 5.98 -8.81
C PHE A 136 7.93 6.73 -9.87
N ILE A 137 9.23 6.43 -9.98
CA ILE A 137 10.08 6.84 -11.09
C ILE A 137 10.70 5.61 -11.75
N MET A 138 10.91 5.66 -13.06
CA MET A 138 11.53 4.56 -13.79
C MET A 138 12.44 5.09 -14.90
N PRO A 139 13.76 5.22 -14.68
CA PRO A 139 14.71 5.42 -15.77
C PRO A 139 14.90 4.17 -16.64
N VAL A 140 15.24 4.37 -17.92
CA VAL A 140 15.75 3.31 -18.80
C VAL A 140 17.21 3.01 -18.44
N ALA A 141 17.51 1.80 -17.99
CA ALA A 141 18.87 1.34 -17.71
C ALA A 141 19.68 1.06 -18.97
N CYS A 142 19.05 0.45 -19.96
CA CYS A 142 19.63 0.17 -21.26
C CYS A 142 18.51 0.14 -22.30
N HIS A 143 18.61 0.99 -23.32
CA HIS A 143 17.69 0.95 -24.45
C HIS A 143 18.15 -0.12 -25.48
N HIS A 144 17.56 -0.14 -26.68
CA HIS A 144 17.96 -1.05 -27.75
C HIS A 144 19.37 -0.80 -28.30
N ASP A 145 19.95 0.36 -28.00
CA ASP A 145 21.22 0.84 -28.52
C ASP A 145 22.45 0.33 -27.75
N ASN A 146 22.25 -0.57 -26.77
CA ASN A 146 23.31 -1.26 -26.02
C ASN A 146 24.19 -0.36 -25.15
N PHE A 147 23.75 0.86 -24.83
CA PHE A 147 24.47 1.75 -23.93
C PHE A 147 23.85 1.71 -22.54
N ASP A 148 24.65 1.37 -21.52
CA ASP A 148 24.16 1.33 -20.15
C ASP A 148 24.23 2.68 -19.48
N MET A 149 23.16 3.02 -18.79
CA MET A 149 23.02 4.25 -18.03
C MET A 149 23.48 4.07 -16.56
N TYR A 150 24.37 3.12 -16.29
CA TYR A 150 24.82 2.76 -14.94
C TYR A 150 26.25 2.22 -14.91
N ASP A 151 26.84 2.05 -13.72
CA ASP A 151 28.15 1.39 -13.56
C ASP A 151 28.03 -0.10 -13.91
N SER A 152 28.45 -0.48 -15.11
CA SER A 152 28.18 -1.80 -15.67
C SER A 152 29.43 -2.58 -16.01
N SER A 153 29.36 -3.90 -15.89
CA SER A 153 30.37 -4.84 -16.41
C SER A 153 30.56 -4.76 -17.94
N HIS A 154 29.59 -4.17 -18.66
CA HIS A 154 29.77 -3.85 -20.07
C HIS A 154 30.52 -2.53 -20.24
N SER A 155 31.52 -2.54 -21.12
CA SER A 155 32.44 -1.42 -21.36
C SER A 155 31.79 -0.16 -21.91
N TRP A 156 30.57 -0.24 -22.46
CA TRP A 156 29.84 0.88 -23.04
C TRP A 156 28.77 1.39 -22.09
N ASN A 157 29.19 2.22 -21.14
CA ASN A 157 28.33 2.71 -20.08
C ASN A 157 28.56 4.19 -19.76
N SER A 158 27.60 4.78 -19.05
CA SER A 158 27.56 6.21 -18.69
C SER A 158 28.57 6.63 -17.62
N VAL A 159 29.23 5.70 -16.93
CA VAL A 159 30.30 5.98 -15.96
C VAL A 159 31.63 6.10 -16.69
N ASP A 160 31.90 5.18 -17.60
CA ASP A 160 33.13 5.14 -18.39
C ASP A 160 33.08 6.07 -19.61
N MET A 161 31.90 6.54 -20.01
CA MET A 161 31.71 7.38 -21.20
C MET A 161 30.64 8.45 -20.99
N GLY A 162 30.51 9.37 -21.94
CA GLY A 162 29.45 10.39 -21.92
C GLY A 162 29.44 11.21 -20.62
N PRO A 163 28.38 11.11 -19.78
CA PRO A 163 28.18 11.96 -18.61
C PRO A 163 29.13 11.65 -17.44
N LYS A 164 29.82 10.51 -17.44
CA LYS A 164 30.72 10.07 -16.36
C LYS A 164 30.01 9.94 -15.00
N ARG A 165 28.78 9.43 -15.02
CA ARG A 165 27.87 9.34 -13.87
C ARG A 165 27.13 8.01 -13.88
N ASP A 166 26.91 7.45 -12.70
CA ASP A 166 26.05 6.28 -12.51
C ASP A 166 24.62 6.75 -12.34
N THR A 167 23.88 6.84 -13.46
CA THR A 167 22.59 7.53 -13.43
C THR A 167 21.53 6.75 -12.64
N LEU A 168 21.57 5.41 -12.64
CA LEU A 168 20.61 4.61 -11.86
C LEU A 168 20.81 4.78 -10.36
N LYS A 169 22.06 4.82 -9.90
CA LYS A 169 22.37 5.10 -8.49
C LYS A 169 21.84 6.46 -8.04
N GLU A 170 22.03 7.48 -8.87
CA GLU A 170 21.61 8.84 -8.54
C GLU A 170 20.08 9.02 -8.63
N TRP A 171 19.41 8.37 -9.59
CA TRP A 171 17.94 8.30 -9.61
C TRP A 171 17.39 7.59 -8.38
N LYS A 172 17.96 6.43 -8.00
CA LYS A 172 17.55 5.69 -6.79
C LYS A 172 17.69 6.54 -5.53
N ALA A 173 18.82 7.21 -5.37
CA ALA A 173 19.07 8.08 -4.22
C ALA A 173 18.04 9.23 -4.15
N ALA A 174 17.70 9.84 -5.29
CA ALA A 174 16.68 10.88 -5.37
C ALA A 174 15.27 10.33 -5.06
N ALA A 175 14.89 9.16 -5.61
CA ALA A 175 13.63 8.48 -5.28
C ALA A 175 13.48 8.25 -3.78
N GLN A 176 14.50 7.64 -3.15
CA GLN A 176 14.50 7.36 -1.72
C GLN A 176 14.39 8.64 -0.89
N LYS A 177 15.12 9.69 -1.27
CA LYS A 177 15.09 10.98 -0.58
C LYS A 177 13.70 11.63 -0.58
N HIS A 178 12.94 11.49 -1.66
CA HIS A 178 11.60 12.09 -1.81
C HIS A 178 10.45 11.11 -1.53
N GLY A 179 10.76 9.88 -1.08
CA GLY A 179 9.75 8.87 -0.74
C GLY A 179 8.99 8.31 -1.96
N LEU A 180 9.65 8.21 -3.12
CA LEU A 180 9.12 7.55 -4.32
C LEU A 180 9.74 6.15 -4.46
N LYS A 181 8.99 5.24 -5.05
CA LYS A 181 9.49 3.93 -5.45
C LYS A 181 10.37 4.04 -6.69
N PHE A 182 11.44 3.25 -6.69
CA PHE A 182 12.44 3.26 -7.74
C PHE A 182 12.27 2.05 -8.66
N GLY A 183 11.82 2.28 -9.89
CA GLY A 183 11.77 1.29 -10.94
C GLY A 183 12.93 1.41 -11.93
N VAL A 184 13.13 0.39 -12.75
CA VAL A 184 14.08 0.39 -13.86
C VAL A 184 13.46 -0.30 -15.07
N SER A 185 13.66 0.24 -16.27
CA SER A 185 13.32 -0.46 -17.52
C SER A 185 14.54 -0.89 -18.32
N THR A 186 14.43 -2.01 -19.03
CA THR A 186 15.45 -2.48 -19.99
C THR A 186 14.83 -2.92 -21.32
N HIS A 187 15.56 -2.65 -22.40
CA HIS A 187 15.17 -2.92 -23.78
C HIS A 187 16.28 -3.71 -24.53
N LEU A 188 17.25 -4.25 -23.78
CA LEU A 188 18.51 -4.79 -24.28
C LEU A 188 18.35 -5.91 -25.32
N TYR A 189 17.37 -6.81 -25.13
CA TYR A 189 17.32 -8.08 -25.87
C TYR A 189 17.25 -7.93 -27.39
N TRP A 190 16.70 -6.81 -27.89
CA TRP A 190 16.57 -6.54 -29.33
C TRP A 190 17.86 -5.97 -29.97
N SER A 191 18.87 -5.64 -29.18
CA SER A 191 20.08 -4.94 -29.63
C SER A 191 20.81 -5.57 -30.84
N PRO A 192 21.04 -6.91 -30.91
CA PRO A 192 21.72 -7.52 -32.06
C PRO A 192 21.04 -7.25 -33.41
N LYS A 193 19.70 -7.15 -33.39
CA LYS A 193 18.88 -6.84 -34.56
C LYS A 193 18.72 -5.34 -34.78
N PHE A 194 18.74 -4.54 -33.72
CA PHE A 194 18.64 -3.08 -33.78
C PHE A 194 19.67 -2.48 -34.76
N PHE A 195 20.94 -2.87 -34.63
CA PHE A 195 22.03 -2.36 -35.50
C PHE A 195 22.27 -3.17 -36.79
N SER A 196 21.25 -3.86 -37.33
CA SER A 196 21.43 -4.69 -38.54
C SER A 196 22.05 -3.93 -39.72
N ALA A 197 21.58 -2.71 -40.02
CA ALA A 197 22.09 -1.91 -41.13
C ALA A 197 23.52 -1.37 -40.92
N ALA A 198 24.01 -1.36 -39.68
CA ALA A 198 25.37 -0.91 -39.35
C ALA A 198 26.42 -1.96 -39.72
N ARG A 199 26.05 -3.25 -39.83
CA ARG A 199 26.95 -4.40 -40.04
C ARG A 199 27.92 -4.21 -41.20
N LYS A 200 27.43 -3.70 -42.33
CA LYS A 200 28.24 -3.42 -43.54
C LYS A 200 29.38 -2.41 -43.33
N TYR A 201 29.34 -1.61 -42.26
CA TYR A 201 30.36 -0.62 -41.92
C TYR A 201 31.30 -1.08 -40.80
N GLN A 202 30.99 -2.17 -40.11
CA GLN A 202 31.76 -2.64 -38.96
C GLN A 202 32.85 -3.64 -39.34
N LYS A 203 33.98 -3.55 -38.65
CA LYS A 203 35.10 -4.50 -38.77
C LYS A 203 35.36 -5.16 -37.44
N ARG A 204 35.62 -6.46 -37.45
CA ARG A 204 35.94 -7.22 -36.23
C ARG A 204 37.13 -6.60 -35.49
N GLY A 205 37.01 -6.45 -34.17
CA GLY A 205 38.03 -5.84 -33.32
C GLY A 205 37.99 -4.31 -33.25
N THR A 206 37.01 -3.66 -33.88
CA THR A 206 36.76 -2.23 -33.68
C THR A 206 35.81 -1.98 -32.51
N PRO A 207 35.86 -0.80 -31.86
CA PRO A 207 34.93 -0.47 -30.78
C PRO A 207 33.45 -0.60 -31.20
N GLY A 208 33.08 -0.15 -32.41
CA GLY A 208 31.72 -0.30 -32.94
C GLY A 208 31.28 -1.76 -33.15
N TRP A 209 32.21 -2.70 -33.36
CA TRP A 209 31.87 -4.13 -33.45
C TRP A 209 31.33 -4.68 -32.13
N GLU A 210 31.97 -4.34 -31.02
CA GLU A 210 31.54 -4.75 -29.68
C GLU A 210 30.25 -4.03 -29.29
N PHE A 211 30.22 -2.70 -29.41
CA PHE A 211 29.07 -1.89 -29.01
C PHE A 211 27.78 -2.29 -29.71
N PHE A 212 27.84 -2.62 -31.00
CA PHE A 212 26.65 -2.96 -31.79
C PHE A 212 26.29 -4.45 -31.77
N ASN A 213 26.88 -5.24 -30.86
CA ASN A 213 26.58 -6.67 -30.72
C ASN A 213 26.79 -7.46 -32.03
N MET A 214 27.86 -7.14 -32.77
CA MET A 214 28.10 -7.69 -34.10
C MET A 214 28.42 -9.19 -34.10
N ASP A 215 28.91 -9.69 -32.97
CA ASP A 215 29.21 -11.10 -32.71
C ASP A 215 27.97 -12.02 -32.67
N TYR A 216 26.77 -11.45 -32.62
CA TYR A 216 25.51 -12.20 -32.60
C TYR A 216 24.77 -12.04 -33.93
N ASP A 217 24.24 -13.14 -34.47
CA ASP A 217 23.40 -13.10 -35.69
C ASP A 217 22.11 -12.28 -35.45
N PRO A 218 21.81 -11.23 -36.26
CA PRO A 218 20.69 -10.33 -36.05
C PRO A 218 19.31 -10.96 -36.33
N ALA A 219 19.24 -12.04 -37.10
CA ALA A 219 18.02 -12.75 -37.42
C ALA A 219 17.75 -13.92 -36.46
N LYS A 220 18.81 -14.51 -35.89
CA LYS A 220 18.77 -15.72 -35.04
C LYS A 220 19.24 -15.49 -33.61
N TYR A 221 19.43 -14.25 -33.18
CA TYR A 221 19.90 -13.90 -31.81
C TYR A 221 19.10 -14.59 -30.71
N ALA A 222 17.79 -14.73 -30.87
CA ALA A 222 16.94 -15.34 -29.86
C ALA A 222 17.28 -16.81 -29.57
N SER A 223 17.83 -17.54 -30.56
CA SER A 223 18.23 -18.95 -30.43
C SER A 223 19.70 -19.13 -30.06
N GLN A 224 20.45 -18.05 -29.80
CA GLN A 224 21.86 -18.12 -29.41
C GLN A 224 21.97 -18.09 -27.89
N ASP A 225 22.34 -19.24 -27.30
CA ASP A 225 22.54 -19.37 -25.85
C ASP A 225 23.46 -18.27 -25.28
N ARG A 226 24.57 -17.96 -25.97
CA ARG A 226 25.49 -16.89 -25.56
C ARG A 226 24.84 -15.50 -25.48
N TRP A 227 23.85 -15.20 -26.31
CA TRP A 227 23.10 -13.93 -26.23
C TRP A 227 22.09 -13.96 -25.09
N ASN A 228 21.36 -15.07 -24.92
CA ASN A 228 20.39 -15.23 -23.85
C ASN A 228 21.04 -15.17 -22.47
N GLU A 229 22.20 -15.82 -22.30
CA GLU A 229 23.01 -15.75 -21.08
C GLU A 229 23.61 -14.37 -20.84
N HIS A 230 24.03 -13.68 -21.91
CA HIS A 230 24.50 -12.30 -21.82
C HIS A 230 23.38 -11.38 -21.31
N TRP A 231 22.20 -11.45 -21.92
CA TRP A 231 21.02 -10.70 -21.46
C TRP A 231 20.69 -11.01 -19.99
N TYR A 232 20.69 -12.28 -19.59
CA TYR A 232 20.37 -12.66 -18.20
C TYR A 232 21.35 -12.03 -17.21
N LYS A 233 22.66 -12.16 -17.46
CA LYS A 233 23.71 -11.61 -16.58
C LYS A 233 23.59 -10.10 -16.43
N ARG A 234 23.26 -9.41 -17.51
CA ARG A 234 23.14 -7.94 -17.56
C ARG A 234 21.90 -7.45 -16.82
N CYS A 235 20.78 -8.15 -16.97
CA CYS A 235 19.57 -7.87 -16.18
C CYS A 235 19.76 -8.19 -14.70
N TRP A 236 20.43 -9.30 -14.38
CA TRP A 236 20.74 -9.67 -12.99
C TRP A 236 21.70 -8.68 -12.33
N GLU A 237 22.70 -8.17 -13.05
CA GLU A 237 23.60 -7.13 -12.55
C GLU A 237 22.84 -5.86 -12.14
N ILE A 238 21.81 -5.46 -12.90
CA ILE A 238 20.95 -4.33 -12.53
C ILE A 238 20.21 -4.62 -11.21
N ILE A 239 19.61 -5.81 -11.09
CA ILE A 239 18.87 -6.24 -9.89
C ILE A 239 19.79 -6.33 -8.66
N GLU A 240 21.01 -6.86 -8.83
CA GLU A 240 21.99 -7.02 -7.77
C GLU A 240 22.53 -5.67 -7.28
N LYS A 241 22.87 -4.76 -8.19
CA LYS A 241 23.46 -3.46 -7.83
C LYS A 241 22.42 -2.46 -7.32
N TYR A 242 21.23 -2.43 -7.92
CA TYR A 242 20.27 -1.34 -7.71
C TYR A 242 18.99 -1.76 -7.04
N ASP A 243 18.67 -3.06 -6.92
CA ASP A 243 17.50 -3.58 -6.20
C ASP A 243 16.22 -2.74 -6.40
N PRO A 244 15.69 -2.67 -7.64
CA PRO A 244 14.58 -1.78 -7.97
C PRO A 244 13.25 -2.31 -7.43
N ASP A 245 12.43 -1.45 -6.81
CA ASP A 245 11.05 -1.80 -6.42
C ASP A 245 10.22 -2.31 -7.62
N TRP A 246 10.58 -1.88 -8.84
CA TRP A 246 9.92 -2.31 -10.07
C TRP A 246 10.93 -2.59 -11.19
N PHE A 247 10.94 -3.82 -11.74
CA PHE A 247 11.69 -4.17 -12.94
C PHE A 247 10.77 -4.33 -14.16
N ASN A 248 10.95 -3.49 -15.19
CA ASN A 248 10.21 -3.55 -16.44
C ASN A 248 11.09 -4.03 -17.61
N ASN A 249 10.68 -5.11 -18.28
CA ASN A 249 11.31 -5.53 -19.53
C ASN A 249 10.45 -5.13 -20.73
N ASP A 250 10.92 -4.14 -21.48
CA ASP A 250 10.10 -3.40 -22.45
C ASP A 250 10.27 -3.85 -23.92
N CYS A 251 10.85 -5.03 -24.12
CA CYS A 251 11.05 -5.65 -25.43
C CYS A 251 10.82 -7.17 -25.34
N PRO A 252 10.94 -7.95 -26.44
CA PRO A 252 11.01 -9.40 -26.33
C PRO A 252 12.14 -9.82 -25.36
N TYR A 253 12.08 -11.02 -24.81
CA TYR A 253 13.09 -11.55 -23.88
C TYR A 253 13.27 -13.07 -24.11
N PRO A 254 14.31 -13.72 -23.53
CA PRO A 254 14.52 -15.16 -23.66
C PRO A 254 13.30 -15.96 -23.18
N ASN A 255 12.67 -16.69 -24.09
CA ASN A 255 11.48 -17.51 -23.80
C ASN A 255 11.82 -19.00 -23.72
N GLU A 256 10.84 -19.83 -23.37
CA GLU A 256 10.97 -21.29 -23.25
C GLU A 256 11.50 -21.96 -24.54
N ARG A 257 11.10 -21.47 -25.72
CA ARG A 257 11.42 -22.09 -27.01
C ARG A 257 12.87 -21.84 -27.44
N THR A 258 13.37 -20.63 -27.24
CA THR A 258 14.64 -20.18 -27.85
C THR A 258 15.70 -19.79 -26.84
N GLY A 259 15.31 -19.47 -25.61
CA GLY A 259 16.20 -19.01 -24.55
C GLY A 259 16.12 -19.83 -23.26
N LYS A 260 15.64 -21.08 -23.33
CA LYS A 260 15.60 -22.04 -22.22
C LYS A 260 15.00 -21.45 -20.93
N SER A 261 13.95 -20.63 -21.09
CA SER A 261 13.23 -19.97 -19.99
C SER A 261 14.05 -18.97 -19.16
N LEU A 262 15.19 -18.49 -19.65
CA LEU A 262 16.02 -17.52 -18.90
C LEU A 262 15.28 -16.24 -18.50
N GLY A 263 14.26 -15.81 -19.26
CA GLY A 263 13.37 -14.72 -18.85
C GLY A 263 12.57 -15.06 -17.61
N LEU A 264 11.87 -16.20 -17.60
CA LEU A 264 11.13 -16.67 -16.41
C LEU A 264 12.06 -16.94 -15.24
N GLN A 265 13.26 -17.46 -15.49
CA GLN A 265 14.28 -17.65 -14.47
C GLN A 265 14.71 -16.33 -13.82
N LEU A 266 14.85 -15.26 -14.60
CA LEU A 266 15.15 -13.94 -14.04
C LEU A 266 14.03 -13.50 -13.08
N PHE A 267 12.76 -13.65 -13.51
CA PHE A 267 11.60 -13.17 -12.74
C PHE A 267 11.42 -13.99 -11.47
N SER A 268 11.47 -15.31 -11.56
CA SER A 268 11.33 -16.19 -10.40
C SER A 268 12.51 -16.05 -9.43
N SER A 269 13.74 -15.88 -9.94
CA SER A 269 14.91 -15.66 -9.08
C SER A 269 14.82 -14.34 -8.34
N TYR A 270 14.31 -13.28 -8.98
CA TYR A 270 14.14 -12.00 -8.30
C TYR A 270 13.07 -12.07 -7.22
N LEU A 271 11.91 -12.66 -7.54
CA LEU A 271 10.82 -12.86 -6.58
C LEU A 271 11.25 -13.72 -5.38
N ASN A 272 12.02 -14.79 -5.61
CA ASN A 272 12.54 -15.64 -4.55
C ASN A 272 13.49 -14.87 -3.62
N ARG A 273 14.38 -14.04 -4.19
CA ARG A 273 15.29 -13.19 -3.40
C ARG A 273 14.50 -12.19 -2.55
N ASP A 274 13.57 -11.47 -3.18
CA ASP A 274 12.71 -10.49 -2.51
C ASP A 274 11.94 -11.11 -1.33
N ARG A 275 11.28 -12.26 -1.54
CA ARG A 275 10.57 -12.97 -0.47
C ARG A 275 11.50 -13.45 0.64
N ALA A 276 12.69 -13.94 0.31
CA ALA A 276 13.66 -14.35 1.33
C ALA A 276 14.12 -13.17 2.19
N GLU A 277 14.30 -12.00 1.58
CA GLU A 277 14.72 -10.76 2.27
C GLU A 277 13.55 -10.10 3.03
N ASN A 278 12.30 -10.36 2.64
CA ASN A 278 11.08 -9.74 3.19
C ASN A 278 10.17 -10.71 3.95
N GLY A 279 10.73 -11.77 4.55
CA GLY A 279 9.98 -12.64 5.47
C GLY A 279 8.84 -13.43 4.82
N GLY A 280 8.97 -13.73 3.53
CA GLY A 280 7.97 -14.43 2.71
C GLY A 280 7.05 -13.53 1.90
N SER A 281 7.02 -12.22 2.18
CA SER A 281 6.19 -11.26 1.45
C SER A 281 6.84 -10.79 0.15
N GLN A 282 6.03 -10.60 -0.89
CA GLN A 282 6.48 -9.96 -2.13
C GLN A 282 6.38 -8.43 -1.99
N THR A 283 7.46 -7.73 -2.32
CA THR A 283 7.53 -6.26 -2.35
C THR A 283 7.85 -5.70 -3.73
N VAL A 284 8.37 -6.52 -4.65
CA VAL A 284 8.77 -6.08 -5.99
C VAL A 284 7.67 -6.25 -7.03
N VAL A 285 7.66 -5.38 -8.04
CA VAL A 285 6.82 -5.50 -9.24
C VAL A 285 7.69 -5.97 -10.40
N PHE A 286 7.17 -6.93 -11.17
CA PHE A 286 7.75 -7.30 -12.45
C PHE A 286 6.76 -7.01 -13.58
N SER A 287 7.16 -6.22 -14.58
CA SER A 287 6.34 -5.95 -15.77
C SER A 287 7.04 -6.31 -17.07
N ALA A 288 6.24 -6.71 -18.06
CA ALA A 288 6.75 -7.07 -19.37
C ALA A 288 5.73 -6.84 -20.49
N LYS A 289 6.25 -6.78 -21.71
CA LYS A 289 5.43 -6.90 -22.93
C LYS A 289 5.32 -8.37 -23.35
N GLY A 290 4.09 -8.84 -23.50
CA GLY A 290 3.79 -10.23 -23.86
C GLY A 290 4.03 -11.19 -22.70
N GLY A 291 3.97 -12.50 -22.97
CA GLY A 291 3.92 -13.54 -21.93
C GLY A 291 2.65 -14.38 -22.10
N LYS A 292 2.68 -15.64 -21.64
CA LYS A 292 1.56 -16.58 -21.87
C LYS A 292 0.45 -16.46 -20.84
N ASP A 293 0.79 -16.13 -19.59
CA ASP A 293 -0.15 -16.00 -18.49
C ASP A 293 0.01 -14.65 -17.80
N LYS A 294 -1.03 -13.80 -17.88
CA LYS A 294 -1.03 -12.45 -17.31
C LYS A 294 -1.11 -12.43 -15.78
N ARG A 295 -1.31 -13.57 -15.11
CA ARG A 295 -1.23 -13.68 -13.64
C ARG A 295 0.21 -13.72 -13.13
N ALA A 296 1.17 -14.03 -13.99
CA ALA A 296 2.57 -14.23 -13.64
C ALA A 296 3.44 -12.95 -13.65
N TYR A 297 2.88 -11.80 -14.05
CA TYR A 297 3.57 -10.51 -14.19
C TYR A 297 2.54 -9.39 -14.39
N THR A 298 2.95 -8.13 -14.22
CA THR A 298 2.13 -6.96 -14.54
C THR A 298 2.22 -6.61 -16.02
N PRO A 299 1.15 -6.70 -16.83
CA PRO A 299 1.22 -6.42 -18.26
C PRO A 299 1.51 -4.96 -18.58
N ASN A 300 2.47 -4.70 -19.47
CA ASN A 300 2.77 -3.39 -20.02
C ASN A 300 1.96 -3.14 -21.31
N VAL A 301 0.96 -2.25 -21.23
CA VAL A 301 0.11 -1.84 -22.34
C VAL A 301 0.56 -0.46 -22.83
N GLU A 302 1.64 -0.49 -23.61
CA GLU A 302 2.23 0.67 -24.28
C GLU A 302 1.30 1.30 -25.32
N ARG A 303 1.13 2.62 -25.21
CA ARG A 303 0.30 3.47 -26.07
C ARG A 303 -1.05 2.82 -26.35
N GLY A 304 -1.71 2.30 -25.33
CA GLY A 304 -2.90 1.48 -25.52
C GLY A 304 -4.05 1.88 -24.63
N GLY A 305 -4.93 0.92 -24.41
CA GLY A 305 -6.06 1.03 -23.51
C GLY A 305 -6.64 -0.34 -23.20
N SER A 306 -7.62 -0.35 -22.30
CA SER A 306 -8.47 -1.50 -22.06
C SER A 306 -9.92 -1.08 -22.32
N ALA A 307 -10.68 -1.91 -23.04
CA ALA A 307 -12.09 -1.65 -23.26
C ALA A 307 -12.92 -1.90 -21.98
N ASP A 308 -12.45 -2.78 -21.09
CA ASP A 308 -13.17 -3.21 -19.88
C ASP A 308 -12.23 -3.31 -18.66
N ILE A 309 -12.78 -3.57 -17.47
CA ILE A 309 -12.01 -3.84 -16.24
C ILE A 309 -11.18 -5.10 -16.43
N GLN A 310 -9.88 -5.01 -16.15
CA GLN A 310 -9.00 -6.16 -16.16
C GLN A 310 -8.96 -6.81 -14.77
N ALA A 311 -9.07 -8.14 -14.72
CA ALA A 311 -8.95 -8.89 -13.47
C ALA A 311 -7.57 -8.72 -12.83
N GLN A 312 -6.52 -8.66 -13.65
CA GLN A 312 -5.15 -8.44 -13.19
C GLN A 312 -4.74 -6.97 -13.40
N PRO A 313 -4.04 -6.35 -12.43
CA PRO A 313 -3.51 -5.01 -12.59
C PRO A 313 -2.56 -4.91 -13.78
N TRP A 314 -2.60 -3.78 -14.49
CA TRP A 314 -1.81 -3.55 -15.70
C TRP A 314 -1.24 -2.14 -15.73
N MET A 315 -0.13 -1.97 -16.45
CA MET A 315 0.48 -0.65 -16.66
C MET A 315 -0.03 -0.05 -17.98
N TRP A 316 -0.66 1.12 -17.89
CA TRP A 316 -0.93 1.99 -19.04
C TRP A 316 0.27 2.93 -19.23
N ALA A 317 1.07 2.69 -20.26
CA ALA A 317 2.28 3.47 -20.52
C ALA A 317 2.13 4.31 -21.78
N THR A 318 2.34 5.62 -21.67
CA THR A 318 2.36 6.56 -22.82
C THR A 318 3.46 7.59 -22.65
N ASP A 319 3.64 8.50 -23.60
CA ASP A 319 4.64 9.56 -23.56
C ASP A 319 4.04 10.96 -23.53
N LEU A 320 4.83 11.95 -23.11
CA LEU A 320 4.44 13.36 -23.10
C LEU A 320 5.10 14.18 -24.22
N SER A 321 6.03 13.59 -24.98
CA SER A 321 6.88 14.31 -25.95
C SER A 321 6.46 14.16 -27.41
N GLY A 322 5.49 13.29 -27.71
CA GLY A 322 5.15 12.82 -29.06
C GLY A 322 5.93 11.58 -29.49
N ASN A 323 7.01 11.26 -28.77
CA ASN A 323 7.88 10.10 -28.91
C ASN A 323 8.45 9.73 -27.53
N TRP A 324 9.35 8.74 -27.46
CA TRP A 324 10.01 8.35 -26.22
C TRP A 324 11.24 9.22 -25.91
N PHE A 325 12.07 9.56 -26.91
CA PHE A 325 13.23 10.46 -26.76
C PHE A 325 12.94 11.89 -27.26
N TYR A 326 13.68 12.87 -26.70
CA TYR A 326 13.46 14.28 -26.96
C TYR A 326 13.79 14.65 -28.41
N ARG A 327 12.88 15.43 -29.02
CA ARG A 327 13.07 16.21 -30.26
C ARG A 327 12.35 17.53 -30.10
N LYS A 328 12.91 18.61 -30.63
CA LYS A 328 12.43 19.99 -30.39
C LYS A 328 10.97 20.17 -30.79
N ASP A 329 10.61 19.68 -31.97
CA ASP A 329 9.30 19.90 -32.60
C ASP A 329 8.35 18.71 -32.42
N ALA A 330 8.73 17.71 -31.61
CA ALA A 330 7.82 16.61 -31.28
C ALA A 330 6.83 17.08 -30.20
N VAL A 331 5.56 16.77 -30.43
CA VAL A 331 4.45 17.03 -29.51
C VAL A 331 3.57 15.80 -29.40
N ASN A 332 3.01 15.57 -28.22
CA ASN A 332 2.07 14.47 -28.03
C ASN A 332 0.79 14.71 -28.85
N LYS A 333 0.15 13.62 -29.29
CA LYS A 333 -1.09 13.66 -30.07
C LYS A 333 -2.32 13.88 -29.21
N MET A 334 -2.28 13.48 -27.94
CA MET A 334 -3.32 13.75 -26.96
C MET A 334 -3.18 15.18 -26.45
N SER A 335 -4.30 15.89 -26.38
CA SER A 335 -4.38 17.13 -25.62
C SER A 335 -4.23 16.82 -24.12
N ILE A 336 -3.89 17.83 -23.30
CA ILE A 336 -3.80 17.65 -21.84
C ILE A 336 -5.13 17.09 -21.25
N PRO A 337 -6.33 17.61 -21.61
CA PRO A 337 -7.59 17.04 -21.13
C PRO A 337 -7.77 15.56 -21.50
N VAL A 338 -7.43 15.17 -22.73
CA VAL A 338 -7.53 13.76 -23.18
C VAL A 338 -6.56 12.87 -22.40
N MET A 339 -5.33 13.36 -22.13
CA MET A 339 -4.34 12.63 -21.34
C MET A 339 -4.84 12.36 -19.92
N VAL A 340 -5.37 13.38 -19.24
CA VAL A 340 -5.89 13.24 -17.87
C VAL A 340 -7.13 12.33 -17.85
N GLY A 341 -8.05 12.48 -18.80
CA GLY A 341 -9.21 11.60 -18.92
C GLY A 341 -8.84 10.14 -19.19
N ASN A 342 -7.86 9.87 -20.06
CA ASN A 342 -7.38 8.51 -20.35
C ASN A 342 -6.71 7.88 -19.12
N ALA A 343 -6.02 8.66 -18.29
CA ALA A 343 -5.45 8.17 -17.04
C ALA A 343 -6.54 7.73 -16.04
N VAL A 344 -7.58 8.56 -15.86
CA VAL A 344 -8.73 8.21 -15.00
C VAL A 344 -9.49 7.00 -15.55
N ASP A 345 -9.65 6.89 -16.88
CA ASP A 345 -10.20 5.70 -17.53
C ASP A 345 -9.37 4.45 -17.25
N ALA A 346 -8.05 4.51 -17.41
CA ALA A 346 -7.16 3.39 -17.11
C ALA A 346 -7.27 2.96 -15.64
N ILE A 347 -7.26 3.91 -14.70
CA ILE A 347 -7.38 3.65 -13.25
C ILE A 347 -8.70 2.95 -12.92
N SER A 348 -9.81 3.39 -13.50
CA SER A 348 -11.14 2.77 -13.33
C SER A 348 -11.21 1.31 -13.83
N LYS A 349 -10.26 0.91 -14.67
CA LYS A 349 -10.15 -0.43 -15.30
C LYS A 349 -8.98 -1.26 -14.77
N ASN A 350 -8.54 -0.98 -13.54
CA ASN A 350 -7.44 -1.66 -12.85
C ASN A 350 -6.04 -1.31 -13.38
N GLY A 351 -5.90 -0.16 -14.01
CA GLY A 351 -4.65 0.32 -14.58
C GLY A 351 -3.82 1.16 -13.59
N VAL A 352 -2.51 1.12 -13.78
CA VAL A 352 -1.52 2.05 -13.19
C VAL A 352 -0.89 2.86 -14.32
N VAL A 353 -0.85 4.17 -14.16
CA VAL A 353 -0.45 5.15 -15.17
C VAL A 353 1.06 5.37 -15.14
N MET A 354 1.70 5.22 -16.30
CA MET A 354 3.11 5.57 -16.50
C MET A 354 3.27 6.57 -17.64
N LEU A 355 3.72 7.78 -17.29
CA LEU A 355 3.93 8.86 -18.24
C LEU A 355 5.41 9.02 -18.55
N ASN A 356 5.79 8.87 -19.82
CA ASN A 356 7.17 9.07 -20.23
C ASN A 356 7.50 10.55 -20.44
N ILE A 357 8.52 11.03 -19.73
CA ILE A 357 9.18 12.31 -19.96
C ILE A 357 10.48 12.06 -20.74
N ALA A 358 10.60 12.73 -21.88
CA ALA A 358 11.78 12.75 -22.71
C ALA A 358 12.64 13.96 -22.35
N LEU A 359 13.67 13.73 -21.53
CA LEU A 359 14.63 14.77 -21.15
C LEU A 359 15.52 15.17 -22.33
N LYS A 360 15.96 16.43 -22.35
CA LYS A 360 16.98 16.92 -23.28
C LYS A 360 18.34 16.25 -22.99
N GLY A 361 19.27 16.30 -23.93
CA GLY A 361 20.62 15.75 -23.74
C GLY A 361 21.40 16.36 -22.57
N ASP A 362 21.10 17.61 -22.19
CA ASP A 362 21.68 18.25 -20.99
C ASP A 362 21.01 17.83 -19.68
N GLY A 363 19.90 17.07 -19.74
CA GLY A 363 19.15 16.55 -18.59
C GLY A 363 17.95 17.39 -18.15
N THR A 364 17.65 18.50 -18.83
CA THR A 364 16.51 19.36 -18.47
C THR A 364 15.17 18.86 -19.00
N ILE A 365 14.09 19.14 -18.27
CA ILE A 365 12.70 18.85 -18.69
C ILE A 365 12.17 19.92 -19.66
N PRO A 366 11.63 19.54 -20.82
CA PRO A 366 10.95 20.47 -21.72
C PRO A 366 9.64 21.02 -21.14
N ALA A 367 9.39 22.32 -21.28
CA ALA A 367 8.23 23.01 -20.68
C ALA A 367 6.88 22.46 -21.17
N ASN A 368 6.79 22.04 -22.43
CA ASN A 368 5.58 21.43 -22.98
C ASN A 368 5.25 20.09 -22.30
N GLN A 369 6.25 19.31 -21.90
CA GLN A 369 6.06 18.05 -21.19
C GLN A 369 5.73 18.28 -19.71
N ALA A 370 6.40 19.26 -19.08
CA ALA A 370 6.12 19.66 -17.71
C ALA A 370 4.64 20.08 -17.53
N ALA A 371 4.06 20.76 -18.53
CA ALA A 371 2.66 21.19 -18.49
C ALA A 371 1.66 20.04 -18.35
N TYR A 372 1.91 18.88 -18.97
CA TYR A 372 1.04 17.70 -18.79
C TYR A 372 1.10 17.21 -17.35
N LEU A 373 2.31 17.01 -16.81
CA LEU A 373 2.46 16.50 -15.44
C LEU A 373 1.92 17.51 -14.41
N THR A 374 2.08 18.81 -14.63
CA THR A 374 1.49 19.84 -13.79
C THR A 374 -0.04 19.80 -13.80
N ALA A 375 -0.67 19.61 -14.96
CA ALA A 375 -2.11 19.45 -15.03
C ALA A 375 -2.62 18.21 -14.28
N PHE A 376 -1.85 17.10 -14.30
CA PHE A 376 -2.13 15.95 -13.42
C PHE A 376 -2.03 16.32 -11.95
N GLY A 377 -0.93 16.98 -11.56
CA GLY A 377 -0.71 17.43 -10.19
C GLY A 377 -1.83 18.34 -9.67
N ASP A 378 -2.31 19.26 -10.49
CA ASP A 378 -3.41 20.16 -10.13
C ASP A 378 -4.72 19.40 -9.92
N PHE A 379 -5.09 18.50 -10.83
CA PHE A 379 -6.26 17.61 -10.66
C PHE A 379 -6.16 16.75 -9.38
N LEU A 380 -4.97 16.22 -9.08
CA LEU A 380 -4.76 15.32 -7.95
C LEU A 380 -4.78 16.03 -6.60
N LYS A 381 -4.53 17.34 -6.53
CA LYS A 381 -4.71 18.12 -5.30
C LYS A 381 -6.18 18.14 -4.86
N THR A 382 -7.10 18.24 -5.81
CA THR A 382 -8.53 18.26 -5.53
C THR A 382 -9.12 16.86 -5.42
N SER A 383 -8.73 15.97 -6.33
CA SER A 383 -9.39 14.68 -6.55
C SER A 383 -8.58 13.46 -6.10
N GLY A 384 -7.43 13.67 -5.46
CA GLY A 384 -6.49 12.62 -5.07
C GLY A 384 -7.09 11.54 -4.18
N GLU A 385 -8.02 11.89 -3.28
CA GLU A 385 -8.71 10.93 -2.40
C GLU A 385 -9.44 9.83 -3.19
N GLY A 386 -10.03 10.18 -4.33
CA GLY A 386 -10.73 9.26 -5.22
C GLY A 386 -9.84 8.58 -6.27
N ILE A 387 -8.53 8.84 -6.26
CA ILE A 387 -7.56 8.21 -7.17
C ILE A 387 -6.64 7.28 -6.38
N TYR A 388 -5.91 7.79 -5.38
CA TYR A 388 -4.93 7.03 -4.63
C TYR A 388 -5.58 6.07 -3.63
N GLY A 389 -5.06 4.85 -3.57
CA GLY A 389 -5.59 3.78 -2.72
C GLY A 389 -6.95 3.23 -3.16
N THR A 390 -7.48 3.67 -4.31
CA THR A 390 -8.77 3.19 -4.81
C THR A 390 -8.63 1.88 -5.57
N ARG A 391 -9.76 1.19 -5.77
CA ARG A 391 -9.87 0.03 -6.66
C ARG A 391 -10.96 0.31 -7.71
N PRO A 392 -10.97 -0.42 -8.83
CA PRO A 392 -12.12 -0.43 -9.73
C PRO A 392 -13.39 -0.76 -8.98
N TRP A 393 -14.47 -0.06 -9.30
CA TRP A 393 -15.80 -0.50 -8.86
C TRP A 393 -16.30 -1.64 -9.77
N THR A 394 -17.52 -2.15 -9.53
CA THR A 394 -18.13 -3.22 -10.34
C THR A 394 -18.33 -2.82 -11.81
N VAL A 395 -18.51 -1.52 -12.09
CA VAL A 395 -18.60 -0.93 -13.42
C VAL A 395 -17.56 0.17 -13.51
N PHE A 396 -16.75 0.19 -14.57
CA PHE A 396 -15.67 1.19 -14.70
C PHE A 396 -16.21 2.60 -14.99
N GLY A 397 -17.37 2.69 -15.63
CA GLY A 397 -17.91 3.97 -16.09
C GLY A 397 -19.06 3.85 -17.08
N GLU A 398 -19.49 5.01 -17.57
CA GLU A 398 -20.47 5.18 -18.64
C GLU A 398 -20.03 6.31 -19.59
N GLY A 399 -20.67 6.42 -20.75
CA GLY A 399 -20.43 7.50 -21.71
C GLY A 399 -20.33 7.03 -23.16
N PRO A 400 -20.38 7.97 -24.12
CA PRO A 400 -20.33 7.66 -25.54
C PRO A 400 -18.91 7.42 -26.07
N THR A 401 -17.86 7.85 -25.36
CA THR A 401 -16.48 7.74 -25.86
C THR A 401 -15.97 6.31 -25.71
N VAL A 402 -15.61 5.68 -26.82
CA VAL A 402 -15.18 4.28 -26.87
C VAL A 402 -13.67 4.18 -26.76
N ILE A 403 -13.20 3.44 -25.75
CA ILE A 403 -11.78 3.13 -25.57
C ILE A 403 -11.47 1.76 -26.18
N ASN A 404 -10.50 1.72 -27.09
CA ASN A 404 -10.08 0.50 -27.75
C ASN A 404 -9.14 -0.33 -26.88
N GLU A 405 -9.25 -1.65 -26.97
CA GLU A 405 -8.36 -2.57 -26.27
C GLU A 405 -7.04 -2.79 -27.03
N GLY A 406 -5.96 -2.83 -26.28
CA GLY A 406 -4.67 -3.33 -26.74
C GLY A 406 -3.64 -2.23 -26.97
N ARG A 407 -2.45 -2.65 -27.41
CA ARG A 407 -1.30 -1.77 -27.62
C ARG A 407 -1.46 -0.93 -28.88
N GLN A 408 -0.93 0.29 -28.85
CA GLN A 408 -0.97 1.26 -29.97
C GLN A 408 -2.41 1.62 -30.40
N GLN A 409 -3.33 1.70 -29.43
CA GLN A 409 -4.76 1.97 -29.59
C GLN A 409 -5.24 3.14 -28.69
N GLU A 410 -4.35 4.12 -28.44
CA GLU A 410 -4.66 5.28 -27.59
C GLU A 410 -5.89 6.04 -28.07
N ASN A 411 -6.73 6.46 -27.13
CA ASN A 411 -7.79 7.40 -27.43
C ASN A 411 -7.20 8.80 -27.65
N LEU A 412 -7.53 9.40 -28.80
CA LEU A 412 -7.17 10.76 -29.18
C LEU A 412 -8.40 11.69 -29.21
N GLU A 413 -9.60 11.16 -29.01
CA GLU A 413 -10.85 11.90 -29.05
C GLU A 413 -11.10 12.60 -27.72
N ASN A 414 -11.69 13.79 -27.78
CA ASN A 414 -12.09 14.53 -26.60
C ASN A 414 -13.23 13.80 -25.90
N PHE A 415 -13.12 13.66 -24.58
CA PHE A 415 -14.23 13.24 -23.72
C PHE A 415 -15.34 14.30 -23.70
N VAL A 416 -16.55 13.86 -23.36
CA VAL A 416 -17.72 14.70 -23.14
C VAL A 416 -18.23 14.52 -21.71
N PRO A 417 -19.08 15.43 -21.17
CA PRO A 417 -19.53 15.35 -19.78
C PRO A 417 -20.33 14.08 -19.42
N GLN A 418 -20.79 13.33 -20.41
CA GLN A 418 -21.44 12.03 -20.22
C GLN A 418 -20.44 10.90 -20.02
N ASP A 419 -19.15 11.13 -20.27
CA ASP A 419 -18.09 10.17 -19.94
C ASP A 419 -17.78 10.28 -18.45
N ILE A 420 -18.24 9.28 -17.70
CA ILE A 420 -18.08 9.19 -16.26
C ILE A 420 -17.28 7.94 -15.92
N ARG A 421 -16.33 8.04 -14.99
CA ARG A 421 -15.54 6.90 -14.50
C ARG A 421 -15.69 6.72 -13.01
N PHE A 422 -15.63 5.48 -12.56
CA PHE A 422 -15.85 5.11 -11.17
C PHE A 422 -14.62 4.46 -10.55
N THR A 423 -14.35 4.84 -9.31
CA THR A 423 -13.41 4.14 -8.41
C THR A 423 -14.06 3.99 -7.04
N VAL A 424 -13.56 3.07 -6.22
CA VAL A 424 -14.07 2.84 -4.86
C VAL A 424 -12.93 2.82 -3.85
N LYS A 425 -13.16 3.39 -2.66
CA LYS A 425 -12.27 3.30 -1.50
C LYS A 425 -13.09 3.25 -0.23
N GLY A 426 -12.94 2.16 0.53
CA GLY A 426 -13.82 1.88 1.67
C GLY A 426 -15.28 1.88 1.22
N ASP A 427 -16.09 2.74 1.83
CA ASP A 427 -17.53 2.88 1.50
C ASP A 427 -17.85 4.03 0.55
N ALA A 428 -16.83 4.77 0.10
CA ALA A 428 -17.01 5.87 -0.83
C ALA A 428 -16.88 5.37 -2.28
N LEU A 429 -17.92 5.64 -3.08
CA LEU A 429 -17.86 5.55 -4.53
C LEU A 429 -17.49 6.93 -5.07
N TYR A 430 -16.48 6.99 -5.94
CA TYR A 430 -16.12 8.22 -6.63
C TYR A 430 -16.61 8.17 -8.06
N ALA A 431 -17.17 9.28 -8.54
CA ALA A 431 -17.60 9.47 -9.92
C ALA A 431 -16.84 10.64 -10.53
N PHE A 432 -16.14 10.40 -11.63
CA PHE A 432 -15.31 11.38 -12.32
C PHE A 432 -15.92 11.72 -13.67
N VAL A 433 -16.37 12.96 -13.82
CA VAL A 433 -16.86 13.51 -15.08
C VAL A 433 -15.66 13.98 -15.90
N LEU A 434 -15.37 13.30 -17.02
CA LEU A 434 -14.10 13.44 -17.76
C LEU A 434 -14.03 14.70 -18.64
N ALA A 435 -15.09 15.48 -18.73
CA ALA A 435 -15.10 16.79 -19.35
C ALA A 435 -16.02 17.75 -18.61
N ARG A 436 -15.64 19.03 -18.52
CA ARG A 436 -16.36 20.03 -17.73
C ARG A 436 -17.87 20.07 -18.05
N PRO A 437 -18.77 19.81 -17.08
CA PRO A 437 -20.21 19.84 -17.31
C PRO A 437 -20.73 21.28 -17.44
N THR A 438 -21.75 21.47 -18.29
CA THR A 438 -22.48 22.73 -18.47
C THR A 438 -23.96 22.61 -18.12
N GLU A 439 -24.40 21.41 -17.74
CA GLU A 439 -25.77 21.02 -17.40
C GLU A 439 -25.72 20.05 -16.21
N ASP A 440 -26.88 19.66 -15.70
CA ASP A 440 -26.99 18.67 -14.64
C ASP A 440 -26.30 17.35 -15.02
N ILE A 441 -25.64 16.74 -14.04
CA ILE A 441 -24.87 15.51 -14.22
C ILE A 441 -25.82 14.33 -14.00
N VAL A 442 -26.04 13.55 -15.05
CA VAL A 442 -26.95 12.38 -15.03
C VAL A 442 -26.13 11.11 -15.04
N ILE A 443 -26.16 10.36 -13.93
CA ILE A 443 -25.43 9.11 -13.75
C ILE A 443 -26.41 7.93 -13.79
N LYS A 444 -26.52 7.28 -14.94
CA LYS A 444 -27.53 6.22 -15.18
C LYS A 444 -27.20 4.94 -14.42
N THR A 445 -25.92 4.61 -14.31
CA THR A 445 -25.44 3.42 -13.59
C THR A 445 -25.86 3.41 -12.11
N LEU A 446 -26.13 4.59 -11.55
CA LEU A 446 -26.55 4.77 -10.15
C LEU A 446 -28.07 4.95 -9.99
N ALA A 447 -28.88 4.54 -10.98
CA ALA A 447 -30.33 4.48 -10.86
C ALA A 447 -30.79 3.67 -9.63
N LYS A 448 -31.97 3.99 -9.09
CA LYS A 448 -32.59 3.25 -7.98
C LYS A 448 -32.95 1.83 -8.43
N GLY A 449 -32.49 0.82 -7.66
CA GLY A 449 -32.64 -0.59 -8.04
C GLY A 449 -31.67 -1.05 -9.13
N GLY A 450 -30.71 -0.20 -9.53
CA GLY A 450 -29.64 -0.53 -10.46
C GLY A 450 -28.43 -1.19 -9.78
N VAL A 451 -27.24 -1.00 -10.36
CA VAL A 451 -25.99 -1.66 -9.92
C VAL A 451 -25.58 -1.20 -8.51
N TYR A 452 -25.78 0.08 -8.19
CA TYR A 452 -25.55 0.59 -6.85
C TYR A 452 -26.73 0.28 -5.93
N ALA A 453 -26.68 -0.83 -5.22
CA ALA A 453 -27.83 -1.34 -4.46
C ALA A 453 -28.21 -0.46 -3.24
N ASP A 454 -27.22 0.18 -2.61
CA ASP A 454 -27.42 0.95 -1.39
C ASP A 454 -28.17 2.27 -1.66
N GLU A 455 -28.92 2.77 -0.67
CA GLU A 455 -29.53 4.10 -0.73
C GLU A 455 -28.45 5.18 -0.64
N VAL A 456 -28.48 6.17 -1.52
CA VAL A 456 -27.50 7.28 -1.52
C VAL A 456 -27.81 8.18 -0.33
N GLY A 457 -26.78 8.45 0.49
CA GLY A 457 -26.88 9.30 1.68
C GLY A 457 -26.34 10.70 1.46
N ALA A 458 -25.20 10.83 0.75
CA ALA A 458 -24.64 12.11 0.34
C ALA A 458 -23.95 12.02 -1.01
N VAL A 459 -23.91 13.18 -1.68
CA VAL A 459 -23.14 13.45 -2.88
C VAL A 459 -22.39 14.75 -2.64
N GLU A 460 -21.07 14.70 -2.71
CA GLU A 460 -20.17 15.81 -2.41
C GLU A 460 -19.27 16.07 -3.61
N LEU A 461 -19.04 17.35 -3.93
CA LEU A 461 -18.10 17.75 -4.97
C LEU A 461 -16.70 17.83 -4.33
N LEU A 462 -15.73 17.11 -4.89
CA LEU A 462 -14.35 17.15 -4.39
C LEU A 462 -13.79 18.57 -4.53
N GLY A 463 -13.17 19.08 -3.45
CA GLY A 463 -12.63 20.43 -3.39
C GLY A 463 -13.65 21.56 -3.21
N SER A 464 -14.88 21.25 -2.79
CA SER A 464 -15.93 22.25 -2.56
C SER A 464 -16.70 21.95 -1.29
N ASP A 465 -17.02 23.02 -0.54
CA ASP A 465 -17.94 22.96 0.60
C ASP A 465 -19.41 23.19 0.18
N GLU A 466 -19.68 23.27 -1.13
CA GLU A 466 -21.03 23.45 -1.66
C GLU A 466 -21.90 22.23 -1.34
N THR A 467 -23.00 22.43 -0.62
CA THR A 467 -24.04 21.43 -0.48
C THR A 467 -24.79 21.26 -1.79
N LEU A 468 -24.64 20.10 -2.43
CA LEU A 468 -25.24 19.81 -3.73
C LEU A 468 -26.71 19.41 -3.62
N ALA A 469 -27.52 19.89 -4.56
CA ALA A 469 -28.85 19.33 -4.81
C ALA A 469 -28.73 18.13 -5.74
N TRP A 470 -29.39 17.03 -5.40
CA TRP A 470 -29.42 15.83 -6.23
C TRP A 470 -30.72 15.06 -5.99
N THR A 471 -31.10 14.23 -6.96
CA THR A 471 -32.25 13.32 -6.86
C THR A 471 -31.89 11.97 -7.46
N ARG A 472 -32.46 10.90 -6.92
CA ARG A 472 -32.27 9.55 -7.44
C ARG A 472 -33.61 8.93 -7.82
N SER A 473 -33.79 8.65 -9.10
CA SER A 473 -34.99 8.04 -9.67
C SER A 473 -34.72 6.60 -10.12
N ALA A 474 -35.71 5.95 -10.75
CA ALA A 474 -35.53 4.62 -11.34
C ALA A 474 -34.65 4.65 -12.61
N GLU A 475 -34.33 5.83 -13.13
CA GLU A 475 -33.59 6.04 -14.37
C GLU A 475 -32.14 6.48 -14.13
N ALA A 476 -31.86 7.28 -13.10
CA ALA A 476 -30.52 7.79 -12.80
C ALA A 476 -30.40 8.40 -11.39
N LEU A 477 -29.15 8.63 -10.96
CA LEU A 477 -28.82 9.69 -10.01
C LEU A 477 -28.56 10.99 -10.80
N THR A 478 -29.32 12.05 -10.54
CA THR A 478 -29.14 13.36 -11.16
C THR A 478 -28.62 14.35 -10.14
N ILE A 479 -27.45 14.92 -10.39
CA ILE A 479 -26.80 15.94 -9.57
C ILE A 479 -27.00 17.27 -10.28
N SER A 480 -27.59 18.25 -9.59
CA SER A 480 -27.74 19.59 -10.15
C SER A 480 -26.37 20.21 -10.41
N LEU A 481 -26.23 20.93 -11.53
CA LEU A 481 -24.97 21.58 -11.87
C LEU A 481 -24.49 22.46 -10.70
N PRO A 482 -23.28 22.21 -10.15
CA PRO A 482 -22.74 23.02 -9.06
C PRO A 482 -22.63 24.49 -9.44
N LYS A 483 -22.85 25.39 -8.48
CA LYS A 483 -22.75 26.85 -8.74
C LYS A 483 -21.32 27.24 -9.10
N THR A 484 -20.35 26.58 -8.47
CA THR A 484 -18.92 26.79 -8.75
C THR A 484 -18.26 25.44 -8.95
N LEU A 485 -17.65 25.23 -10.12
CA LEU A 485 -16.82 24.07 -10.40
C LEU A 485 -15.36 24.40 -10.09
N PRO A 486 -14.58 23.46 -9.53
CA PRO A 486 -13.12 23.53 -9.51
C PRO A 486 -12.58 23.83 -10.92
N ASP A 487 -11.39 24.45 -10.98
CA ASP A 487 -10.67 24.69 -12.24
C ASP A 487 -9.92 23.42 -12.71
N ASP A 488 -10.57 22.27 -12.55
CA ASP A 488 -10.03 20.96 -12.89
C ASP A 488 -10.53 20.50 -14.26
N LEU A 489 -9.68 19.74 -14.94
CA LEU A 489 -10.00 19.13 -16.24
C LEU A 489 -11.04 18.00 -16.12
N VAL A 490 -11.05 17.34 -14.97
CA VAL A 490 -11.95 16.25 -14.61
C VAL A 490 -12.60 16.61 -13.27
N ILE A 491 -13.93 16.50 -13.20
CA ILE A 491 -14.68 16.88 -12.00
C ILE A 491 -15.04 15.61 -11.20
N GLY A 492 -14.52 15.51 -9.98
CA GLY A 492 -14.76 14.37 -9.10
C GLY A 492 -15.89 14.59 -8.09
N PHE A 493 -16.72 13.58 -7.89
CA PHE A 493 -17.76 13.54 -6.87
C PHE A 493 -17.52 12.36 -5.94
N ARG A 494 -17.72 12.57 -4.63
CA ARG A 494 -17.77 11.52 -3.62
C ARG A 494 -19.23 11.17 -3.33
N ILE A 495 -19.56 9.89 -3.39
CA ILE A 495 -20.91 9.37 -3.15
C ILE A 495 -20.82 8.36 -2.02
N THR A 496 -21.56 8.63 -0.94
CA THR A 496 -21.64 7.73 0.22
C THR A 496 -23.06 7.25 0.43
N SER A 497 -23.23 5.99 0.81
CA SER A 497 -24.55 5.46 1.11
C SER A 497 -25.03 5.87 2.50
N VAL A 498 -26.35 5.82 2.73
CA VAL A 498 -26.94 5.97 4.07
C VAL A 498 -26.35 4.94 5.03
N ARG A 499 -26.05 3.72 4.53
CA ARG A 499 -25.39 2.67 5.32
C ARG A 499 -23.97 3.09 5.71
N ALA A 500 -23.19 3.61 4.77
CA ALA A 500 -21.85 4.12 5.01
C ALA A 500 -21.84 5.25 6.04
N GLN A 501 -22.76 6.20 5.93
CA GLN A 501 -22.90 7.31 6.88
C GLN A 501 -23.25 6.80 8.28
N LYS A 502 -24.19 5.85 8.40
CA LYS A 502 -24.51 5.21 9.68
C LYS A 502 -23.30 4.46 10.24
N ARG A 503 -22.51 3.81 9.39
CA ARG A 503 -21.28 3.13 9.79
C ARG A 503 -20.24 4.12 10.32
N ALA A 504 -19.99 5.22 9.62
CA ALA A 504 -19.08 6.27 10.08
C ALA A 504 -19.54 6.86 11.43
N ALA A 505 -20.83 7.13 11.58
CA ALA A 505 -21.40 7.64 12.84
C ALA A 505 -21.29 6.66 14.03
N ARG A 506 -21.10 5.36 13.78
CA ARG A 506 -20.91 4.35 14.84
C ARG A 506 -19.50 4.37 15.42
N TYR A 507 -18.51 4.89 14.69
CA TYR A 507 -17.13 4.96 15.15
C TYR A 507 -16.94 6.15 16.10
N PRO A 508 -15.92 6.13 16.98
CA PRO A 508 -15.53 7.33 17.69
C PRO A 508 -15.09 8.38 16.65
N ALA A 509 -15.48 9.64 16.86
CA ALA A 509 -15.06 10.72 15.98
C ALA A 509 -13.53 10.83 15.98
N PHE A 510 -12.95 10.87 14.79
CA PHE A 510 -11.50 10.86 14.58
C PHE A 510 -11.03 12.24 14.12
N SER A 511 -9.84 12.66 14.56
CA SER A 511 -9.17 13.86 14.08
C SER A 511 -7.65 13.68 14.12
N TRP A 512 -6.96 14.29 13.16
CA TRP A 512 -5.50 14.41 13.12
C TRP A 512 -4.97 15.65 13.85
N ASP A 513 -5.82 16.51 14.42
CA ASP A 513 -5.39 17.74 15.09
C ASP A 513 -4.33 17.47 16.16
N THR A 514 -4.52 16.41 16.93
CA THR A 514 -3.60 15.92 17.96
C THR A 514 -3.48 14.40 17.92
N VAL A 515 -2.67 13.80 18.80
CA VAL A 515 -2.57 12.34 18.90
C VAL A 515 -3.95 11.77 19.29
N PRO A 516 -4.54 10.84 18.50
CA PRO A 516 -5.80 10.21 18.87
C PRO A 516 -5.57 9.24 20.04
N VAL A 517 -6.28 9.45 21.15
CA VAL A 517 -6.11 8.67 22.39
C VAL A 517 -7.41 7.95 22.75
N ALA A 518 -7.30 6.72 23.25
CA ALA A 518 -8.41 5.98 23.86
C ALA A 518 -8.10 5.63 25.32
N PHE A 519 -9.13 5.29 26.09
CA PHE A 519 -8.99 4.78 27.45
C PHE A 519 -9.34 3.29 27.55
N HIS A 520 -8.62 2.56 28.38
CA HIS A 520 -8.93 1.16 28.68
C HIS A 520 -8.50 0.82 30.10
N PHE A 521 -9.46 0.79 31.04
CA PHE A 521 -9.22 0.52 32.46
C PHE A 521 -10.52 0.24 33.23
N GLY A 522 -10.39 -0.19 34.49
CA GLY A 522 -11.50 -0.35 35.43
C GLY A 522 -11.17 0.22 36.81
N ASN A 523 -12.17 0.83 37.45
CA ASN A 523 -12.09 1.37 38.80
C ASN A 523 -12.92 0.52 39.76
N SER A 524 -12.32 -0.47 40.42
CA SER A 524 -13.09 -1.45 41.19
C SER A 524 -13.87 -0.93 42.40
N PRO A 525 -13.37 0.04 43.20
CA PRO A 525 -14.08 0.50 44.38
C PRO A 525 -15.42 1.18 44.10
N ALA A 526 -15.52 2.03 43.07
CA ALA A 526 -16.68 2.87 42.80
C ALA A 526 -16.66 3.42 41.37
N LEU A 527 -17.71 4.16 40.98
CA LEU A 527 -17.68 5.00 39.77
C LEU A 527 -16.56 6.04 39.84
N LEU A 528 -16.18 6.58 38.68
CA LEU A 528 -15.34 7.77 38.59
C LEU A 528 -15.99 8.93 39.34
N THR A 529 -15.17 9.74 40.00
CA THR A 529 -15.64 11.05 40.49
C THR A 529 -16.01 11.95 39.31
N GLU A 530 -16.81 12.99 39.55
CA GLU A 530 -17.20 13.95 38.51
C GLU A 530 -15.98 14.56 37.79
N ALA A 531 -14.92 14.86 38.54
CA ALA A 531 -13.68 15.41 37.98
C ALA A 531 -12.94 14.41 37.09
N GLU A 532 -12.89 13.13 37.48
CA GLU A 532 -12.25 12.07 36.69
C GLU A 532 -13.07 11.73 35.44
N ALA A 533 -14.40 11.66 35.55
CA ALA A 533 -15.28 11.46 34.40
C ALA A 533 -15.18 12.61 33.40
N LYS A 534 -15.14 13.86 33.88
CA LYS A 534 -14.92 15.04 33.03
C LYS A 534 -13.53 15.02 32.40
N PHE A 535 -12.51 14.57 33.11
CA PHE A 535 -11.16 14.41 32.56
C PHE A 535 -11.16 13.46 31.37
N VAL A 536 -11.81 12.29 31.50
CA VAL A 536 -11.93 11.29 30.43
C VAL A 536 -12.73 11.84 29.25
N ALA A 537 -13.95 12.34 29.51
CA ALA A 537 -14.90 12.76 28.49
C ALA A 537 -14.45 13.98 27.64
N THR A 538 -13.50 14.78 28.16
CA THR A 538 -12.96 15.96 27.47
C THR A 538 -11.68 15.68 26.65
N ARG A 539 -11.05 14.52 26.84
CA ARG A 539 -9.76 14.16 26.21
C ARG A 539 -9.85 13.01 25.22
N SER A 540 -10.94 12.25 25.28
CA SER A 540 -11.22 11.19 24.34
C SER A 540 -12.73 10.99 24.25
N ASN A 541 -13.16 10.43 23.14
CA ASN A 541 -14.50 9.94 22.90
C ASN A 541 -14.53 8.41 22.78
N PHE A 542 -13.47 7.70 23.20
CA PHE A 542 -13.40 6.25 23.08
C PHE A 542 -12.84 5.60 24.36
N ILE A 543 -13.65 4.75 25.00
CA ILE A 543 -13.25 4.03 26.21
C ILE A 543 -13.75 2.60 26.22
N CYS A 544 -12.90 1.68 26.68
CA CYS A 544 -13.31 0.36 27.14
C CYS A 544 -13.23 0.29 28.66
N LEU A 545 -14.35 -0.03 29.31
CA LEU A 545 -14.43 -0.19 30.76
C LEU A 545 -14.21 -1.66 31.12
N GLU A 546 -13.17 -1.92 31.91
CA GLU A 546 -12.67 -3.28 32.19
C GLU A 546 -13.49 -4.07 33.22
N LYS A 547 -13.26 -5.38 33.25
CA LYS A 547 -13.83 -6.29 34.25
C LYS A 547 -13.66 -5.79 35.68
N GLY A 548 -14.73 -5.85 36.47
CA GLY A 548 -14.74 -5.38 37.86
C GLY A 548 -14.78 -3.86 38.02
N HIS A 549 -15.18 -3.08 37.00
CA HIS A 549 -15.44 -1.64 37.16
C HIS A 549 -16.64 -1.40 38.09
N ALA A 550 -16.46 -0.54 39.09
CA ALA A 550 -17.44 -0.18 40.13
C ALA A 550 -18.14 -1.36 40.85
N SER A 551 -17.57 -2.57 40.79
CA SER A 551 -18.18 -3.76 41.41
C SER A 551 -18.18 -3.67 42.94
N GLY A 552 -17.30 -2.86 43.55
CA GLY A 552 -17.33 -2.56 44.99
C GLY A 552 -18.57 -1.77 45.41
N GLN A 553 -19.15 -0.98 44.51
CA GLN A 553 -20.34 -0.17 44.75
C GLN A 553 -21.64 -0.90 44.34
N PHE A 554 -21.62 -1.63 43.21
CA PHE A 554 -22.82 -2.24 42.61
C PHE A 554 -22.86 -3.77 42.67
N LYS A 555 -21.87 -4.41 43.32
CA LYS A 555 -21.68 -5.86 43.47
C LYS A 555 -21.22 -6.60 42.21
N ASP A 556 -21.65 -6.18 41.03
CA ASP A 556 -21.26 -6.77 39.75
C ASP A 556 -20.73 -5.75 38.73
N THR A 557 -20.03 -6.27 37.72
CA THR A 557 -19.36 -5.49 36.69
C THR A 557 -20.36 -4.89 35.69
N GLU A 558 -21.38 -5.65 35.31
CA GLU A 558 -22.39 -5.25 34.32
C GLU A 558 -23.11 -3.98 34.77
N THR A 559 -23.57 -3.94 36.02
CA THR A 559 -24.22 -2.77 36.61
C THR A 559 -23.24 -1.61 36.75
N GLY A 560 -22.00 -1.88 37.17
CA GLY A 560 -20.98 -0.85 37.32
C GLY A 560 -20.63 -0.16 36.00
N ILE A 561 -20.46 -0.93 34.93
CA ILE A 561 -20.18 -0.39 33.58
C ILE A 561 -21.38 0.38 33.04
N GLU A 562 -22.61 -0.12 33.19
CA GLU A 562 -23.82 0.60 32.75
C GLU A 562 -23.96 1.98 33.41
N MET A 563 -23.71 2.05 34.72
CA MET A 563 -23.81 3.30 35.46
C MET A 563 -22.71 4.30 35.07
N GLU A 564 -21.47 3.84 34.84
CA GLU A 564 -20.39 4.70 34.35
C GLU A 564 -20.64 5.17 32.92
N ALA A 565 -21.16 4.29 32.04
CA ALA A 565 -21.50 4.65 30.67
C ALA A 565 -22.52 5.81 30.64
N ARG A 566 -23.54 5.77 31.49
CA ARG A 566 -24.49 6.89 31.64
C ARG A 566 -23.82 8.17 32.10
N GLN A 567 -22.92 8.08 33.09
CA GLN A 567 -22.19 9.22 33.62
C GLN A 567 -21.32 9.89 32.55
N LEU A 568 -20.55 9.10 31.81
CA LEU A 568 -19.68 9.60 30.74
C LEU A 568 -20.48 10.19 29.57
N LYS A 569 -21.57 9.53 29.15
CA LYS A 569 -22.40 10.01 28.04
C LYS A 569 -23.23 11.24 28.39
N ALA A 570 -23.51 11.48 29.67
CA ALA A 570 -24.09 12.75 30.12
C ALA A 570 -23.11 13.92 29.96
N LEU A 571 -21.80 13.66 29.99
CA LEU A 571 -20.75 14.68 29.79
C LEU A 571 -20.35 14.81 28.31
N ASN A 572 -20.32 13.70 27.57
CA ASN A 572 -20.00 13.64 26.15
C ASN A 572 -20.93 12.64 25.44
N PRO A 573 -22.04 13.11 24.82
CA PRO A 573 -23.00 12.24 24.15
C PRO A 573 -22.44 11.42 22.99
N ASP A 574 -21.36 11.89 22.37
CA ASP A 574 -20.70 11.24 21.22
C ASP A 574 -19.67 10.19 21.65
N MET A 575 -19.40 10.08 22.96
CA MET A 575 -18.45 9.10 23.50
C MET A 575 -18.93 7.67 23.26
N LYS A 576 -18.06 6.85 22.68
CA LYS A 576 -18.25 5.41 22.50
C LYS A 576 -17.72 4.67 23.74
N VAL A 577 -18.64 4.08 24.49
CA VAL A 577 -18.31 3.28 25.69
C VAL A 577 -18.44 1.80 25.37
N ILE A 578 -17.36 1.05 25.55
CA ILE A 578 -17.28 -0.37 25.21
C ILE A 578 -17.34 -1.23 26.47
N PHE A 579 -18.30 -2.16 26.48
CA PHE A 579 -18.49 -3.15 27.54
C PHE A 579 -17.46 -4.27 27.42
N TYR A 580 -16.57 -4.41 28.40
CA TYR A 580 -15.64 -5.55 28.44
C TYR A 580 -16.38 -6.85 28.77
N TRP A 581 -16.27 -7.84 27.88
CA TRP A 581 -16.96 -9.11 28.01
C TRP A 581 -16.06 -10.27 27.56
N ASN A 582 -15.67 -11.13 28.50
CA ASN A 582 -14.73 -12.22 28.20
C ASN A 582 -15.46 -13.37 27.50
N ALA A 583 -14.96 -13.82 26.35
CA ALA A 583 -15.60 -14.90 25.59
C ALA A 583 -15.22 -16.30 26.10
N PHE A 584 -14.23 -16.43 26.99
CA PHE A 584 -13.65 -17.73 27.31
C PHE A 584 -13.48 -18.05 28.80
N LEU A 585 -13.37 -17.05 29.66
CA LEU A 585 -13.04 -17.21 31.07
C LEU A 585 -14.15 -16.70 31.98
N ASP A 586 -14.50 -17.51 32.98
CA ASP A 586 -15.42 -17.14 34.05
C ASP A 586 -14.74 -16.33 35.15
N TYR A 587 -15.28 -15.14 35.37
CA TYR A 587 -14.82 -14.16 36.35
C TYR A 587 -15.93 -13.94 37.39
N PRO A 588 -15.65 -14.13 38.69
CA PRO A 588 -16.69 -14.13 39.73
C PRO A 588 -17.30 -12.75 40.02
N MET A 589 -16.73 -11.68 39.46
CA MET A 589 -17.24 -10.31 39.63
C MET A 589 -18.33 -9.91 38.62
N PHE A 590 -18.79 -10.83 37.78
CA PHE A 590 -19.91 -10.59 36.87
C PHE A 590 -21.20 -11.18 37.43
N GLN A 591 -22.33 -10.52 37.18
CA GLN A 591 -23.67 -11.03 37.47
C GLN A 591 -23.87 -12.41 36.82
N ALA A 592 -23.38 -12.54 35.60
CA ALA A 592 -23.33 -13.78 34.83
C ALA A 592 -22.71 -14.98 35.56
N HIS A 593 -21.81 -14.75 36.52
CA HIS A 593 -21.15 -15.83 37.26
C HIS A 593 -22.15 -16.81 37.88
N GLN A 594 -23.28 -16.30 38.38
CA GLN A 594 -24.33 -17.11 38.99
C GLN A 594 -25.08 -18.00 38.00
N GLU A 595 -25.23 -17.54 36.76
CA GLU A 595 -25.88 -18.30 35.70
C GLU A 595 -25.00 -19.48 35.29
N TYR A 596 -23.70 -19.24 35.09
CA TYR A 596 -22.81 -20.31 34.66
C TYR A 596 -22.74 -21.49 35.64
N GLN A 597 -22.84 -21.23 36.95
CA GLN A 597 -22.83 -22.31 37.94
C GLN A 597 -24.06 -23.23 37.84
N GLN A 598 -25.14 -22.78 37.18
CA GLN A 598 -26.36 -23.56 36.96
C GLN A 598 -26.31 -24.41 35.68
N HIS A 599 -25.34 -24.17 34.79
CA HIS A 599 -25.21 -24.79 33.47
C HIS A 599 -23.89 -25.57 33.32
N PRO A 600 -23.75 -26.75 33.97
CA PRO A 600 -22.51 -27.53 33.92
C PRO A 600 -22.10 -28.00 32.52
N GLU A 601 -23.04 -28.07 31.58
CA GLU A 601 -22.87 -28.39 30.17
C GLU A 601 -22.22 -27.29 29.32
N TRP A 602 -22.10 -26.06 29.86
CA TRP A 602 -21.40 -24.96 29.20
C TRP A 602 -19.89 -24.95 29.50
N TRP A 603 -19.41 -25.83 30.38
CA TRP A 603 -18.00 -25.90 30.74
C TRP A 603 -17.21 -26.76 29.76
N LEU A 604 -16.10 -26.20 29.28
CA LEU A 604 -15.16 -26.93 28.44
C LEU A 604 -14.52 -28.07 29.23
N LYS A 605 -14.45 -29.23 28.62
CA LYS A 605 -13.82 -30.42 29.21
C LYS A 605 -12.54 -30.79 28.48
N THR A 606 -11.53 -31.20 29.23
CA THR A 606 -10.30 -31.81 28.71
C THR A 606 -10.57 -33.24 28.21
N VAL A 607 -9.60 -33.81 27.48
CA VAL A 607 -9.69 -35.18 26.93
C VAL A 607 -9.93 -36.28 27.98
N ASP A 608 -9.59 -36.02 29.25
CA ASP A 608 -9.83 -36.90 30.39
C ASP A 608 -11.20 -36.66 31.07
N GLY A 609 -12.02 -35.75 30.53
CA GLY A 609 -13.37 -35.45 30.98
C GLY A 609 -13.47 -34.48 32.16
N GLN A 610 -12.36 -33.93 32.64
CA GLN A 610 -12.35 -32.89 33.69
C GLN A 610 -12.72 -31.52 33.11
N VAL A 611 -13.23 -30.61 33.95
CA VAL A 611 -13.45 -29.22 33.54
C VAL A 611 -12.10 -28.54 33.34
N ASP A 612 -11.94 -27.87 32.21
CA ASP A 612 -10.73 -27.10 31.91
C ASP A 612 -10.69 -25.82 32.77
N ILE A 613 -9.62 -25.69 33.55
CA ILE A 613 -9.39 -24.58 34.48
C ILE A 613 -8.10 -23.88 34.06
N LYS A 614 -8.15 -22.55 33.97
CA LYS A 614 -6.96 -21.76 33.61
C LYS A 614 -5.86 -21.94 34.67
N PRO A 615 -4.68 -22.48 34.29
CA PRO A 615 -3.60 -22.75 35.23
C PRO A 615 -3.03 -21.46 35.83
N ASN A 616 -2.49 -21.57 37.05
CA ASN A 616 -1.80 -20.49 37.77
C ASN A 616 -2.67 -19.25 38.07
N THR A 617 -3.97 -19.45 38.26
CA THR A 617 -4.88 -18.39 38.68
C THR A 617 -5.26 -18.57 40.14
N ARG A 618 -5.30 -17.49 40.92
CA ARG A 618 -5.77 -17.51 42.33
C ARG A 618 -7.29 -17.77 42.44
N LEU A 619 -7.99 -17.77 41.31
CA LEU A 619 -9.45 -17.76 41.22
C LEU A 619 -10.03 -19.04 40.61
N GLU A 620 -9.19 -20.03 40.28
CA GLU A 620 -9.62 -21.31 39.64
C GLU A 620 -10.61 -21.08 38.48
N MET A 621 -10.27 -20.16 37.57
CA MET A 621 -11.20 -19.71 36.51
C MET A 621 -11.50 -20.85 35.52
N LYS A 622 -12.78 -21.20 35.40
CA LYS A 622 -13.29 -22.19 34.43
C LYS A 622 -13.33 -21.60 33.02
N ARG A 623 -13.18 -22.48 32.02
CA ARG A 623 -13.29 -22.10 30.60
C ARG A 623 -14.61 -22.54 29.98
N TYR A 624 -15.20 -21.67 29.16
CA TYR A 624 -16.46 -21.96 28.48
C TYR A 624 -16.26 -22.83 27.23
N ASP A 625 -17.22 -23.70 26.95
CA ASP A 625 -17.26 -24.49 25.71
C ASP A 625 -17.93 -23.68 24.60
N LEU A 626 -17.12 -22.98 23.81
CA LEU A 626 -17.61 -22.22 22.64
C LEU A 626 -18.27 -23.09 21.56
N SER A 627 -18.07 -24.42 21.56
CA SER A 627 -18.77 -25.30 20.63
C SER A 627 -20.24 -25.51 21.01
N ASN A 628 -20.64 -25.10 22.22
CA ASN A 628 -22.03 -25.16 22.67
C ASN A 628 -22.84 -23.94 22.16
N PRO A 629 -23.84 -24.14 21.28
CA PRO A 629 -24.63 -23.03 20.71
C PRO A 629 -25.54 -22.34 21.74
N GLU A 630 -26.00 -23.03 22.78
CA GLU A 630 -26.83 -22.43 23.82
C GLU A 630 -26.02 -21.44 24.66
N PHE A 631 -24.78 -21.81 25.01
CA PHE A 631 -23.84 -20.91 25.68
C PHE A 631 -23.61 -19.64 24.84
N ARG A 632 -23.34 -19.78 23.54
CA ARG A 632 -23.05 -18.62 22.68
C ARG A 632 -24.27 -17.71 22.51
N ASP A 633 -25.46 -18.29 22.31
CA ASP A 633 -26.70 -17.52 22.21
C ASP A 633 -26.97 -16.70 23.47
N TRP A 634 -26.76 -17.32 24.64
CA TRP A 634 -26.85 -16.67 25.94
C TRP A 634 -25.78 -15.58 26.11
N TRP A 635 -24.52 -15.86 25.77
CA TRP A 635 -23.40 -14.92 25.90
C TRP A 635 -23.64 -13.67 25.05
N ALA A 636 -24.10 -13.86 23.82
CA ALA A 636 -24.47 -12.79 22.90
C ALA A 636 -25.72 -12.03 23.41
N GLY A 637 -26.61 -12.71 24.14
CA GLY A 637 -27.73 -12.10 24.85
C GLY A 637 -27.29 -11.12 25.96
N VAL A 638 -26.24 -11.45 26.71
CA VAL A 638 -25.66 -10.54 27.72
C VAL A 638 -25.05 -9.31 27.04
N ALA A 639 -24.29 -9.50 25.96
CA ALA A 639 -23.76 -8.39 25.17
C ALA A 639 -24.88 -7.47 24.64
N ARG A 640 -25.97 -8.05 24.11
CA ARG A 640 -27.16 -7.31 23.67
C ARG A 640 -27.76 -6.47 24.79
N LYS A 641 -27.87 -7.02 26.00
CA LYS A 641 -28.41 -6.28 27.16
C LYS A 641 -27.55 -5.05 27.50
N ALA A 642 -26.23 -5.18 27.50
CA ALA A 642 -25.33 -4.05 27.79
C ALA A 642 -25.34 -2.98 26.69
N VAL A 643 -25.47 -3.38 25.42
CA VAL A 643 -25.22 -2.51 24.25
C VAL A 643 -26.51 -1.96 23.60
N VAL A 644 -27.57 -2.75 23.54
CA VAL A 644 -28.83 -2.38 22.89
C VAL A 644 -29.86 -1.90 23.92
N GLU A 645 -29.97 -2.61 25.04
CA GLU A 645 -30.89 -2.25 26.12
C GLU A 645 -30.26 -1.29 27.14
N GLY A 646 -28.93 -1.28 27.20
CA GLY A 646 -28.11 -0.42 28.05
C GLY A 646 -27.56 0.80 27.32
N SER A 647 -26.53 1.38 27.91
CA SER A 647 -25.96 2.66 27.49
C SER A 647 -24.64 2.51 26.72
N CYS A 648 -24.09 1.30 26.63
CA CYS A 648 -22.84 1.03 25.91
C CYS A 648 -23.05 1.07 24.37
N ASP A 649 -21.97 1.34 23.64
CA ASP A 649 -21.97 1.45 22.17
C ASP A 649 -21.36 0.22 21.49
N GLY A 650 -20.78 -0.69 22.28
CA GLY A 650 -20.22 -1.93 21.78
C GLY A 650 -19.73 -2.86 22.86
N VAL A 651 -19.21 -4.00 22.42
CA VAL A 651 -18.65 -5.06 23.26
C VAL A 651 -17.19 -5.32 22.91
N PHE A 652 -16.35 -5.49 23.93
CA PHE A 652 -14.96 -5.90 23.80
C PHE A 652 -14.85 -7.40 24.11
N MET A 653 -14.60 -8.20 23.08
CA MET A 653 -14.48 -9.65 23.16
C MET A 653 -13.04 -10.04 23.49
N ASP A 654 -12.81 -10.49 24.72
CA ASP A 654 -11.47 -10.84 25.20
C ASP A 654 -11.14 -12.35 25.11
N ALA A 655 -9.85 -12.67 25.22
CA ALA A 655 -9.23 -14.00 25.33
C ALA A 655 -9.15 -14.85 24.05
N PHE A 656 -9.47 -14.30 22.88
CA PHE A 656 -9.35 -14.95 21.57
C PHE A 656 -7.95 -15.56 21.32
N PRO A 657 -6.84 -14.82 21.54
CA PRO A 657 -5.49 -15.36 21.54
C PRO A 657 -5.29 -16.66 22.31
N GLN A 658 -5.93 -16.77 23.47
CA GLN A 658 -5.79 -17.90 24.36
C GLN A 658 -6.60 -19.09 23.86
N VAL A 659 -7.78 -18.84 23.26
CA VAL A 659 -8.66 -19.87 22.67
C VAL A 659 -8.02 -20.47 21.42
N ALA A 660 -7.45 -19.63 20.57
CA ALA A 660 -6.98 -20.02 19.25
C ALA A 660 -5.56 -20.59 19.23
N SER A 661 -4.92 -20.74 20.40
CA SER A 661 -3.57 -21.30 20.48
C SER A 661 -3.59 -22.81 20.17
N PRO A 662 -2.77 -23.30 19.23
CA PRO A 662 -2.60 -24.73 18.97
C PRO A 662 -2.08 -25.52 20.18
N ASP A 663 -1.49 -24.85 21.19
CA ASP A 663 -1.06 -25.46 22.45
C ASP A 663 -2.23 -26.11 23.23
N ASN A 664 -3.48 -25.78 22.86
CA ASN A 664 -4.66 -26.38 23.45
C ASN A 664 -5.04 -27.74 22.84
N ILE A 665 -4.52 -28.10 21.65
CA ILE A 665 -4.84 -29.38 20.97
C ILE A 665 -4.56 -30.60 21.87
N PRO A 666 -3.42 -30.69 22.59
CA PRO A 666 -3.19 -31.81 23.52
C PRO A 666 -4.17 -31.87 24.69
N LEU A 667 -4.78 -30.75 25.08
CA LEU A 667 -5.71 -30.67 26.21
C LEU A 667 -7.14 -31.09 25.82
N TRP A 668 -7.59 -30.71 24.62
CA TRP A 668 -9.00 -30.88 24.20
C TRP A 668 -9.19 -31.96 23.13
N GLY A 669 -8.11 -32.32 22.41
CA GLY A 669 -8.17 -33.14 21.21
C GLY A 669 -8.50 -32.30 19.96
N GLN A 670 -8.07 -32.80 18.79
CA GLN A 670 -8.19 -32.06 17.52
C GLN A 670 -9.64 -31.70 17.18
N GLU A 671 -10.57 -32.66 17.27
CA GLU A 671 -11.98 -32.45 16.92
C GLU A 671 -12.66 -31.38 17.78
N LYS A 672 -12.44 -31.43 19.10
CA LYS A 672 -12.99 -30.40 20.01
C LYS A 672 -12.31 -29.05 19.79
N TYR A 673 -10.99 -29.02 19.56
CA TYR A 673 -10.29 -27.80 19.22
C TYR A 673 -10.88 -27.13 17.96
N ASP A 674 -11.10 -27.89 16.89
CA ASP A 674 -11.68 -27.40 15.64
C ASP A 674 -13.11 -26.89 15.86
N ALA A 675 -13.93 -27.60 16.64
CA ALA A 675 -15.27 -27.17 17.00
C ALA A 675 -15.28 -25.86 17.81
N ILE A 676 -14.31 -25.65 18.70
CA ILE A 676 -14.12 -24.40 19.43
C ILE A 676 -13.71 -23.26 18.50
N GLN A 677 -12.83 -23.51 17.52
CA GLN A 677 -12.46 -22.49 16.52
C GLN A 677 -13.66 -22.07 15.66
N GLN A 678 -14.54 -23.02 15.32
CA GLN A 678 -15.79 -22.71 14.64
C GLN A 678 -16.75 -21.92 15.54
N GLY A 679 -16.91 -22.34 16.80
CA GLY A 679 -17.71 -21.61 17.79
C GLY A 679 -17.24 -20.17 18.03
N LEU A 680 -15.94 -19.90 17.91
CA LEU A 680 -15.36 -18.55 17.98
C LEU A 680 -15.84 -17.64 16.85
N LYS A 681 -16.00 -18.18 15.63
CA LYS A 681 -16.56 -17.43 14.50
C LYS A 681 -18.06 -17.21 14.67
N GLU A 682 -18.75 -18.24 15.13
CA GLU A 682 -20.21 -18.22 15.34
C GLU A 682 -20.61 -17.22 16.43
N ILE A 683 -19.89 -17.15 17.56
CA ILE A 683 -20.22 -16.19 18.63
C ILE A 683 -20.10 -14.73 18.17
N ILE A 684 -19.14 -14.40 17.28
CA ILE A 684 -19.03 -13.07 16.69
C ILE A 684 -20.24 -12.78 15.81
N TRP A 685 -20.58 -13.72 14.91
CA TRP A 685 -21.72 -13.57 14.02
C TRP A 685 -23.05 -13.46 14.78
N GLU A 686 -23.29 -14.34 15.75
CA GLU A 686 -24.48 -14.33 16.63
C GLU A 686 -24.57 -13.01 17.42
N THR A 687 -23.43 -12.52 17.93
CA THR A 687 -23.37 -11.21 18.61
C THR A 687 -23.75 -10.08 17.65
N ARG A 688 -23.21 -10.06 16.43
CA ARG A 688 -23.57 -9.07 15.40
C ARG A 688 -25.07 -9.08 15.11
N GLN A 689 -25.67 -10.27 14.95
CA GLN A 689 -27.11 -10.39 14.71
C GLN A 689 -27.94 -9.81 15.86
N LYS A 690 -27.48 -9.97 17.11
CA LYS A 690 -28.21 -9.49 18.30
C LYS A 690 -28.01 -8.00 18.59
N ILE A 691 -26.81 -7.45 18.35
CA ILE A 691 -26.51 -6.05 18.70
C ILE A 691 -26.73 -5.06 17.55
N GLY A 692 -26.81 -5.53 16.31
CA GLY A 692 -27.03 -4.70 15.12
C GLY A 692 -25.75 -4.14 14.49
N GLU A 693 -25.91 -3.54 13.30
CA GLU A 693 -24.82 -2.93 12.52
C GLU A 693 -24.49 -1.50 12.97
N ASP A 694 -25.20 -0.92 13.92
CA ASP A 694 -24.94 0.41 14.47
C ASP A 694 -24.05 0.37 15.73
N LYS A 695 -23.62 -0.81 16.16
CA LYS A 695 -22.85 -1.04 17.38
C LYS A 695 -21.46 -1.61 17.09
N LEU A 696 -20.53 -1.41 18.01
CA LEU A 696 -19.13 -1.84 17.87
C LEU A 696 -18.90 -3.25 18.40
N ILE A 697 -18.17 -4.07 17.64
CA ILE A 697 -17.52 -5.28 18.12
C ILE A 697 -16.02 -5.05 18.09
N VAL A 698 -15.41 -4.90 19.27
CA VAL A 698 -13.97 -4.79 19.46
C VAL A 698 -13.44 -6.15 19.87
N TYR A 699 -12.41 -6.66 19.21
CA TYR A 699 -11.80 -7.93 19.59
C TYR A 699 -10.36 -7.74 20.06
N ASN A 700 -9.97 -8.46 21.11
CA ASN A 700 -8.59 -8.55 21.54
C ASN A 700 -7.88 -9.64 20.75
N GLY A 701 -7.20 -9.33 19.64
CA GLY A 701 -6.59 -10.41 18.85
C GLY A 701 -5.45 -10.06 17.92
N ILE A 702 -4.89 -8.86 17.96
CA ILE A 702 -3.67 -8.55 17.19
C ILE A 702 -2.49 -8.58 18.14
N ARG A 703 -1.72 -9.66 18.07
CA ARG A 703 -0.51 -9.83 18.86
C ARG A 703 0.53 -10.64 18.10
N SER A 704 1.56 -9.97 17.61
CA SER A 704 2.72 -10.65 17.06
C SER A 704 3.57 -11.25 18.19
N THR A 705 3.94 -12.53 18.06
CA THR A 705 4.98 -13.15 18.90
C THR A 705 5.90 -14.01 18.02
N PRO A 706 7.10 -14.42 18.49
CA PRO A 706 8.03 -15.22 17.70
C PRO A 706 7.43 -16.53 17.16
N THR A 707 6.50 -17.14 17.92
CA THR A 707 5.87 -18.42 17.59
C THR A 707 4.46 -18.26 17.04
N TRP A 708 3.86 -17.08 17.22
CA TRP A 708 2.50 -16.79 16.76
C TRP A 708 2.52 -15.64 15.79
N GLN A 709 2.37 -16.00 14.52
CA GLN A 709 2.33 -15.07 13.42
C GLN A 709 0.89 -14.59 13.25
N VAL A 710 0.65 -13.28 13.42
CA VAL A 710 -0.66 -12.67 13.14
C VAL A 710 -1.05 -12.99 11.70
N GLY A 711 -2.17 -13.69 11.56
CA GLY A 711 -2.81 -14.15 10.34
C GLY A 711 -4.30 -14.33 10.57
N TYR A 712 -4.91 -13.45 11.37
CA TYR A 712 -6.35 -13.32 11.49
C TYR A 712 -6.72 -12.01 10.81
N ASP A 713 -7.28 -12.10 9.61
CA ASP A 713 -7.57 -10.99 8.68
C ASP A 713 -8.63 -9.98 9.15
N TYR A 714 -8.70 -9.68 10.46
CA TYR A 714 -9.86 -9.13 11.14
C TYR A 714 -11.06 -10.05 10.95
N PRO A 715 -11.47 -10.83 11.98
CA PRO A 715 -12.62 -11.71 11.85
C PRO A 715 -13.82 -10.96 11.26
N GLU A 716 -14.51 -11.60 10.32
CA GLU A 716 -15.71 -11.02 9.72
C GLU A 716 -16.69 -10.56 10.81
N HIS A 717 -17.42 -9.49 10.52
CA HIS A 717 -18.38 -8.86 11.44
C HIS A 717 -17.78 -8.15 12.68
N THR A 718 -16.45 -8.08 12.83
CA THR A 718 -15.80 -7.18 13.81
C THR A 718 -15.60 -5.77 13.25
N ASP A 719 -15.36 -4.79 14.13
CA ASP A 719 -15.13 -3.38 13.77
C ASP A 719 -13.75 -2.88 14.13
N ALA A 720 -13.25 -3.35 15.27
CA ALA A 720 -12.07 -2.81 15.91
C ALA A 720 -11.23 -3.94 16.48
N ALA A 721 -9.91 -3.75 16.50
CA ALA A 721 -8.98 -4.65 17.14
C ALA A 721 -8.08 -3.91 18.12
N MET A 722 -7.58 -4.63 19.13
CA MET A 722 -6.56 -4.13 20.02
C MET A 722 -5.20 -4.81 19.76
N ILE A 723 -4.17 -3.99 19.61
CA ILE A 723 -2.76 -4.38 19.79
C ILE A 723 -2.43 -4.18 21.27
N GLU A 724 -2.62 -5.24 22.06
CA GLU A 724 -2.66 -5.13 23.52
C GLU A 724 -1.28 -4.93 24.16
N HIS A 725 -0.24 -5.49 23.56
CA HIS A 725 1.04 -5.74 24.22
C HIS A 725 2.27 -5.31 23.41
N PHE A 726 2.15 -4.22 22.64
CA PHE A 726 3.22 -3.78 21.76
C PHE A 726 4.57 -3.65 22.48
N GLY A 727 5.60 -4.32 21.96
CA GLY A 727 6.96 -4.27 22.51
C GLY A 727 7.15 -4.98 23.85
N HIS A 728 6.13 -5.67 24.38
CA HIS A 728 6.15 -6.41 25.65
C HIS A 728 5.44 -7.77 25.52
N PHE A 729 5.40 -8.58 26.59
CA PHE A 729 4.75 -9.91 26.62
C PHE A 729 5.05 -10.76 25.36
N ASN A 730 6.33 -11.05 25.08
CA ASN A 730 6.78 -11.77 23.88
C ASN A 730 6.52 -11.06 22.52
N SER A 731 6.02 -9.82 22.47
CA SER A 731 6.02 -8.95 21.26
C SER A 731 7.25 -8.00 21.23
N GLY A 732 8.31 -8.35 21.96
CA GLY A 732 9.44 -7.44 22.21
C GLY A 732 10.51 -7.39 21.11
N SER A 733 10.48 -8.32 20.15
CA SER A 733 11.46 -8.38 19.06
C SER A 733 11.12 -7.35 17.97
N LYS A 734 12.14 -6.92 17.22
CA LYS A 734 12.00 -5.96 16.12
C LYS A 734 11.03 -6.47 15.04
N GLU A 735 11.00 -7.78 14.80
CA GLU A 735 10.10 -8.44 13.86
C GLU A 735 8.64 -8.37 14.33
N CYS A 736 8.38 -8.66 15.62
CA CYS A 736 7.03 -8.59 16.18
C CYS A 736 6.50 -7.15 16.20
N MET A 737 7.33 -6.20 16.63
CA MET A 737 6.96 -4.78 16.65
C MET A 737 6.67 -4.27 15.23
N LEU A 738 7.51 -4.60 14.26
CA LEU A 738 7.26 -4.21 12.86
C LEU A 738 5.93 -4.78 12.37
N LYS A 739 5.64 -6.04 12.68
CA LYS A 739 4.42 -6.70 12.26
C LYS A 739 3.17 -6.08 12.88
N ASP A 740 3.20 -5.74 14.17
CA ASP A 740 2.10 -5.03 14.84
C ASP A 740 1.84 -3.65 14.18
N ILE A 741 2.90 -2.91 13.82
CA ILE A 741 2.80 -1.61 13.13
C ILE A 741 2.19 -1.77 11.72
N LEU A 742 2.67 -2.76 10.95
CA LEU A 742 2.16 -3.03 9.59
C LEU A 742 0.70 -3.49 9.61
N GLU A 743 0.32 -4.31 10.59
CA GLU A 743 -1.07 -4.76 10.71
C GLU A 743 -2.02 -3.62 11.09
N MET A 744 -1.58 -2.70 11.97
CA MET A 744 -2.34 -1.47 12.25
C MET A 744 -2.54 -0.65 10.98
N GLU A 745 -1.47 -0.39 10.23
CA GLU A 745 -1.53 0.37 8.99
C GLU A 745 -2.50 -0.27 7.99
N ARG A 746 -2.36 -1.57 7.74
CA ARG A 746 -3.21 -2.35 6.84
C ARG A 746 -4.67 -2.29 7.24
N ALA A 747 -4.97 -2.50 8.52
CA ALA A 747 -6.33 -2.56 9.01
C ALA A 747 -7.08 -1.24 8.90
N CYS A 748 -6.43 -0.17 9.32
CA CYS A 748 -7.01 1.16 9.29
C CYS A 748 -7.14 1.69 7.85
N LYS A 749 -6.22 1.35 6.93
CA LYS A 749 -6.41 1.59 5.48
C LYS A 749 -7.67 0.90 4.92
N ASN A 750 -8.08 -0.22 5.53
CA ASN A 750 -9.32 -0.92 5.22
C ASN A 750 -10.53 -0.43 6.04
N GLY A 751 -10.42 0.73 6.70
CA GLY A 751 -11.50 1.36 7.45
C GLY A 751 -11.86 0.69 8.77
N ARG A 752 -10.92 -0.08 9.36
CA ARG A 752 -11.09 -0.68 10.71
C ARG A 752 -10.50 0.22 11.79
N ILE A 753 -10.99 0.08 13.01
CA ILE A 753 -10.40 0.75 14.19
C ILE A 753 -9.26 -0.11 14.74
N VAL A 754 -8.15 0.53 15.12
CA VAL A 754 -7.07 -0.14 15.88
C VAL A 754 -6.77 0.63 17.14
N VAL A 755 -6.81 -0.08 18.26
CA VAL A 755 -6.38 0.43 19.57
C VAL A 755 -4.98 -0.10 19.86
N PHE A 756 -4.00 0.78 19.86
CA PHE A 756 -2.59 0.47 20.04
C PHE A 756 -2.15 0.77 21.47
N LYS A 757 -1.85 -0.27 22.27
CA LYS A 757 -1.40 -0.10 23.65
C LYS A 757 0.11 -0.17 23.78
N GLY A 758 0.71 0.99 24.04
CA GLY A 758 2.12 1.15 24.38
C GLY A 758 2.37 1.06 25.89
N TRP A 759 3.59 0.66 26.27
CA TRP A 759 4.00 0.48 27.67
C TRP A 759 5.15 1.40 28.07
N SER A 760 5.21 1.74 29.36
CA SER A 760 6.22 2.66 29.92
C SER A 760 7.61 2.07 30.16
N GLY A 761 7.94 0.98 29.47
CA GLY A 761 9.12 0.15 29.74
C GLY A 761 8.95 -0.76 30.97
N PHE A 762 7.79 -0.71 31.62
CA PHE A 762 7.35 -1.59 32.69
C PHE A 762 5.83 -1.77 32.60
N THR A 763 5.31 -2.80 33.27
CA THR A 763 3.88 -3.12 33.30
C THR A 763 3.44 -3.61 34.69
N PHE A 764 2.14 -3.85 34.86
CA PHE A 764 1.56 -4.34 36.12
C PHE A 764 2.12 -5.69 36.61
N ILE A 765 2.74 -6.50 35.75
CA ILE A 765 3.36 -7.77 36.17
C ILE A 765 4.73 -7.55 36.84
N ASP A 766 5.35 -6.39 36.65
CA ASP A 766 6.65 -6.04 37.22
C ASP A 766 6.50 -5.68 38.70
N GLY A 767 6.24 -6.68 39.55
CA GLY A 767 5.87 -6.48 40.95
C GLY A 767 6.91 -5.67 41.76
N ALA A 768 8.20 -5.78 41.43
CA ALA A 768 9.24 -4.95 42.04
C ALA A 768 9.11 -3.48 41.64
N PHE A 769 8.77 -3.21 40.39
CA PHE A 769 8.57 -1.87 39.87
C PHE A 769 7.27 -1.25 40.41
N MET A 770 6.19 -2.03 40.46
CA MET A 770 4.89 -1.54 40.92
C MET A 770 4.88 -1.08 42.39
N ARG A 771 5.86 -1.54 43.20
CA ARG A 771 6.10 -1.11 44.58
C ARG A 771 6.82 0.24 44.72
N LYS A 772 7.33 0.82 43.62
CA LYS A 772 7.93 2.16 43.62
C LYS A 772 6.90 3.23 43.94
N SER A 773 7.37 4.38 44.40
CA SER A 773 6.51 5.55 44.63
C SER A 773 5.79 5.97 43.35
N LEU A 774 4.62 6.61 43.49
CA LEU A 774 3.88 7.12 42.32
C LEU A 774 4.74 8.08 41.49
N ALA A 775 5.47 8.99 42.15
CA ALA A 775 6.35 9.95 41.48
C ALA A 775 7.46 9.27 40.65
N GLU A 776 8.08 8.20 41.16
CA GLU A 776 9.07 7.43 40.38
C GLU A 776 8.44 6.76 39.15
N LYS A 777 7.24 6.19 39.31
CA LYS A 777 6.53 5.55 38.18
C LYS A 777 6.16 6.57 37.11
N GLN A 778 5.62 7.73 37.51
CA GLN A 778 5.28 8.85 36.63
C GLN A 778 6.50 9.37 35.87
N GLU A 779 7.63 9.54 36.57
CA GLU A 779 8.86 10.05 35.96
C GLU A 779 9.43 9.10 34.91
N ILE A 780 9.42 7.79 35.18
CA ILE A 780 9.89 6.79 34.23
C ILE A 780 8.95 6.72 33.02
N ALA A 781 7.64 6.75 33.26
CA ALA A 781 6.66 6.78 32.17
C ALA A 781 6.83 8.00 31.27
N ARG A 782 7.02 9.19 31.85
CA ARG A 782 7.27 10.43 31.09
C ARG A 782 8.53 10.33 30.24
N LYS A 783 9.60 9.66 30.72
CA LYS A 783 10.84 9.45 29.95
C LYS A 783 10.71 8.39 28.87
N SER A 784 9.85 7.40 29.06
CA SER A 784 9.72 6.24 28.17
C SER A 784 8.70 6.40 27.06
N ILE A 785 7.88 7.46 27.04
CA ILE A 785 6.77 7.59 26.09
C ILE A 785 7.20 7.72 24.62
N THR A 786 8.38 8.30 24.37
CA THR A 786 8.82 8.64 23.00
C THR A 786 8.86 7.43 22.07
N PHE A 787 9.39 6.29 22.53
CA PHE A 787 9.49 5.08 21.71
C PHE A 787 8.12 4.50 21.30
N PRO A 788 7.23 4.11 22.25
CA PRO A 788 5.93 3.54 21.89
C PRO A 788 5.03 4.54 21.15
N LEU A 789 5.13 5.85 21.45
CA LEU A 789 4.39 6.86 20.70
C LEU A 789 4.91 7.00 19.27
N ALA A 790 6.23 7.01 19.06
CA ALA A 790 6.79 7.06 17.70
C ALA A 790 6.42 5.80 16.89
N ALA A 791 6.46 4.63 17.52
CA ALA A 791 6.04 3.38 16.90
C ALA A 791 4.56 3.37 16.48
N PHE A 792 3.68 3.94 17.32
CA PHE A 792 2.29 4.19 16.96
C PHE A 792 2.19 5.16 15.77
N LEU A 793 2.80 6.35 15.87
CA LEU A 793 2.65 7.39 14.87
C LEU A 793 3.20 7.01 13.49
N VAL A 794 4.30 6.24 13.40
CA VAL A 794 4.80 5.81 12.07
C VAL A 794 3.78 4.95 11.31
N GLY A 795 3.01 4.09 11.99
CA GLY A 795 1.99 3.26 11.35
C GLY A 795 0.57 3.83 11.39
N ALA A 796 0.31 4.89 12.15
CA ALA A 796 -1.04 5.38 12.44
C ALA A 796 -1.78 5.79 11.16
N GLN A 797 -3.03 5.37 11.03
CA GLN A 797 -3.92 5.79 9.95
C GLN A 797 -5.22 6.32 10.56
N GLU A 798 -6.16 6.77 9.74
CA GLU A 798 -7.49 7.13 10.22
C GLU A 798 -8.09 5.96 11.03
N ASN A 799 -8.70 6.25 12.18
CA ASN A 799 -9.21 5.27 13.15
C ASN A 799 -8.16 4.49 13.97
N SER A 800 -6.90 4.94 14.01
CA SER A 800 -5.89 4.45 14.96
C SER A 800 -5.93 5.24 16.28
N TYR A 801 -6.00 4.56 17.43
CA TYR A 801 -6.05 5.18 18.76
C TYR A 801 -4.95 4.66 19.67
N PHE A 802 -4.25 5.55 20.36
CA PHE A 802 -3.17 5.19 21.27
C PHE A 802 -3.64 5.05 22.71
N ILE A 803 -3.11 4.06 23.43
CA ILE A 803 -3.26 3.89 24.87
C ILE A 803 -1.88 3.81 25.50
N TYR A 804 -1.66 4.59 26.55
CA TYR A 804 -0.40 4.60 27.28
C TYR A 804 -0.62 4.69 28.79
N ASN A 805 -0.48 3.56 29.47
CA ASN A 805 -0.58 3.42 30.92
C ASN A 805 0.18 2.16 31.39
N TRP A 806 0.13 1.85 32.67
CA TRP A 806 0.95 0.77 33.26
C TRP A 806 0.15 -0.48 33.61
N GLY A 807 -1.13 -0.54 33.23
CA GLY A 807 -2.01 -1.66 33.53
C GLY A 807 -3.47 -1.42 33.12
N TYR A 808 -4.40 -1.98 33.89
CA TYR A 808 -5.84 -1.95 33.58
C TYR A 808 -6.69 -1.52 34.78
N ARG A 809 -6.05 -1.05 35.85
CA ARG A 809 -6.70 -0.57 37.08
C ARG A 809 -6.42 0.91 37.25
N MET A 810 -7.37 1.63 37.82
CA MET A 810 -7.31 3.09 38.02
C MET A 810 -5.96 3.57 38.59
N GLU A 811 -5.43 2.86 39.58
CA GLU A 811 -4.15 3.16 40.25
C GLU A 811 -2.89 2.90 39.40
N MET A 812 -3.05 2.34 38.19
CA MET A 812 -1.97 1.98 37.26
C MET A 812 -1.76 3.06 36.18
N GLY A 813 -1.96 4.32 36.56
CA GLY A 813 -1.66 5.49 35.73
C GLY A 813 -2.64 5.70 34.57
N CYS A 814 -3.87 5.20 34.67
CA CYS A 814 -4.85 5.24 33.59
C CYS A 814 -5.37 6.66 33.28
N LEU A 815 -5.23 7.60 34.22
CA LEU A 815 -5.54 9.02 34.03
C LEU A 815 -4.28 9.92 33.98
N GLU A 816 -3.09 9.34 33.84
CA GLU A 816 -1.89 10.14 33.57
C GLU A 816 -1.98 10.74 32.16
N TRP A 817 -1.73 12.04 32.04
CA TRP A 817 -1.73 12.74 30.76
C TRP A 817 -0.34 13.23 30.41
N TYR A 818 0.01 13.12 29.13
CA TYR A 818 1.34 13.42 28.64
C TYR A 818 1.27 14.60 27.67
N PRO A 819 2.14 15.63 27.81
CA PRO A 819 2.09 16.82 26.96
C PRO A 819 2.19 16.54 25.46
N GLU A 820 2.76 15.40 25.08
CA GLU A 820 2.82 14.91 23.71
C GLU A 820 1.44 14.74 23.07
N PHE A 821 0.41 14.41 23.86
CA PHE A 821 -0.94 14.18 23.35
C PHE A 821 -1.66 15.47 22.96
N ASP A 822 -1.24 16.63 23.49
CA ASP A 822 -1.86 17.93 23.19
C ASP A 822 -1.12 18.70 22.08
N LYS A 823 -0.05 18.13 21.50
CA LYS A 823 0.73 18.80 20.45
C LYS A 823 0.01 18.68 19.11
N PRO A 824 0.04 19.75 18.27
CA PRO A 824 -0.45 19.68 16.91
C PRO A 824 0.26 18.57 16.13
N LEU A 825 -0.51 17.69 15.50
CA LEU A 825 0.01 16.59 14.67
C LEU A 825 -0.23 16.88 13.19
N GLY A 826 -1.48 17.10 12.80
CA GLY A 826 -1.93 17.32 11.42
C GLY A 826 -1.93 16.03 10.58
N GLU A 827 -2.42 16.12 9.35
CA GLU A 827 -2.53 14.94 8.48
C GLU A 827 -1.16 14.35 8.10
N PRO A 828 -1.05 13.03 7.87
CA PRO A 828 0.17 12.44 7.34
C PRO A 828 0.41 12.92 5.90
N LEU A 829 1.64 13.36 5.61
CA LEU A 829 2.06 13.83 4.27
C LEU A 829 2.39 12.69 3.30
N GLY A 830 2.35 11.45 3.79
CA GLY A 830 2.62 10.24 3.04
C GLY A 830 2.57 9.00 3.91
N ASP A 831 2.76 7.86 3.25
CA ASP A 831 2.89 6.57 3.91
C ASP A 831 4.20 6.43 4.70
N MET A 832 4.24 5.43 5.58
CA MET A 832 5.44 5.07 6.31
C MET A 832 6.57 4.66 5.35
N VAL A 833 7.76 5.24 5.55
CA VAL A 833 8.98 4.86 4.81
C VAL A 833 9.82 3.92 5.68
N ARG A 834 10.25 2.79 5.11
CA ARG A 834 11.07 1.78 5.79
C ARG A 834 12.45 1.65 5.15
N GLU A 835 13.49 1.70 5.98
CA GLU A 835 14.88 1.42 5.63
C GLU A 835 15.43 0.40 6.64
N GLY A 836 15.42 -0.89 6.29
CA GLY A 836 15.78 -1.96 7.23
C GLY A 836 14.81 -2.03 8.42
N TRP A 837 15.31 -1.75 9.63
CA TRP A 837 14.53 -1.68 10.89
C TRP A 837 14.15 -0.25 11.29
N THR A 838 14.58 0.73 10.49
CA THR A 838 14.22 2.14 10.68
C THR A 838 12.94 2.47 9.93
N LEU A 839 12.00 3.11 10.63
CA LEU A 839 10.73 3.59 10.10
C LEU A 839 10.65 5.11 10.25
N ARG A 840 10.11 5.78 9.23
CA ARG A 840 9.93 7.23 9.20
C ARG A 840 8.54 7.60 8.70
N ARG A 841 8.00 8.70 9.22
CA ARG A 841 6.76 9.29 8.70
C ARG A 841 6.71 10.79 8.95
N GLU A 842 6.18 11.51 7.98
CA GLU A 842 5.99 12.96 8.04
C GLU A 842 4.49 13.27 8.18
N PHE A 843 4.19 14.20 9.08
CA PHE A 843 2.88 14.83 9.29
C PHE A 843 3.02 16.34 9.07
N GLU A 844 1.92 17.05 8.89
CA GLU A 844 1.93 18.51 8.69
C GLU A 844 2.69 19.26 9.80
N HIS A 845 2.67 18.75 11.03
CA HIS A 845 3.29 19.39 12.19
C HIS A 845 4.27 18.49 12.97
N ALA A 846 4.60 17.30 12.47
CA ALA A 846 5.55 16.42 13.12
C ALA A 846 6.35 15.55 12.14
N SER A 847 7.62 15.32 12.46
CA SER A 847 8.47 14.33 11.78
C SER A 847 8.80 13.21 12.76
N VAL A 848 8.50 11.96 12.38
CA VAL A 848 8.63 10.78 13.25
C VAL A 848 9.69 9.85 12.70
N TRP A 849 10.56 9.38 13.59
CA TRP A 849 11.60 8.39 13.31
C TRP A 849 11.66 7.36 14.44
N VAL A 850 11.71 6.08 14.10
CA VAL A 850 11.91 4.99 15.07
C VAL A 850 12.80 3.91 14.48
N ASP A 851 13.71 3.39 15.28
CA ASP A 851 14.50 2.20 14.96
C ASP A 851 14.06 1.06 15.90
N LEU A 852 13.49 0.02 15.31
CA LEU A 852 12.94 -1.12 16.04
C LEU A 852 14.02 -2.04 16.62
N GLU A 853 15.24 -2.00 16.08
CA GLU A 853 16.35 -2.83 16.56
C GLU A 853 16.99 -2.23 17.82
N SER A 854 17.35 -0.95 17.77
CA SER A 854 17.92 -0.24 18.93
C SER A 854 16.87 0.21 19.94
N LYS A 855 15.60 0.30 19.52
CA LYS A 855 14.48 0.95 20.24
C LYS A 855 14.70 2.45 20.47
N ASP A 856 15.54 3.07 19.66
CA ASP A 856 15.68 4.52 19.64
C ASP A 856 14.52 5.15 18.85
N ALA A 857 14.07 6.32 19.29
CA ALA A 857 12.98 7.05 18.64
C ALA A 857 13.14 8.55 18.79
N LYS A 858 12.60 9.28 17.81
CA LYS A 858 12.55 10.75 17.79
C LYS A 858 11.22 11.20 17.21
N ILE A 859 10.59 12.15 17.88
CA ILE A 859 9.43 12.89 17.37
C ILE A 859 9.80 14.36 17.38
N ILE A 860 9.95 14.94 16.20
CA ILE A 860 10.28 16.35 16.01
C ILE A 860 8.97 17.08 15.72
N TRP A 861 8.44 17.75 16.73
CA TRP A 861 7.26 18.59 16.61
C TRP A 861 7.66 19.93 15.96
N GLN A 862 7.11 20.24 14.80
CA GLN A 862 7.38 21.47 14.08
C GLN A 862 6.67 22.65 14.76
N LYS A 863 7.32 23.82 14.82
CA LYS A 863 6.65 25.03 15.30
C LYS A 863 5.56 25.41 14.30
N GLN A 864 4.33 25.66 14.79
CA GLN A 864 3.30 26.32 13.98
C GLN A 864 3.92 27.53 13.29
N ARG A 865 3.95 27.51 11.94
CA ARG A 865 4.19 28.73 11.19
C ARG A 865 3.00 29.62 11.49
N GLY A 866 3.20 30.61 12.37
CA GLY A 866 2.16 31.57 12.70
C GLY A 866 1.53 32.11 11.42
N GLY A 867 0.24 31.87 11.24
CA GLY A 867 -0.54 32.40 10.14
C GLY A 867 -0.39 33.92 10.10
N LYS A 868 -0.15 34.44 8.90
CA LYS A 868 -0.38 35.86 8.59
C LYS A 868 -1.85 36.09 8.34
#